data_AF-A0A836HI63-F1
#
_entry.id   AF-A0A836HI63-F1
#
_cell.length_a   1.000
_cell.length_b   1.000
_cell.length_c   1.000
_cell.angle_alpha   90.00
_cell.angle_beta   90.00
_cell.angle_gamma   90.00
#
_symmetry.space_group_name_H-M   'P 1'
#
loop_
_entity.id
_entity.type
_entity.pdbx_description
1 polymer ?
#
loop_
_entity_poly.entity_id
_entity_poly.type
_entity_poly.pdbx_seq_one_letter_code
_entity_poly.pdbx_strand_id
1 'polypeptide(L)'
;MSSRWPSSLLNATNKRLTERIEQLTLELDTKRNSASEQREVVALLRKNHHLAQQQVKAVEEALERERTAVETDEDRLKQLQQEAERDARRVRQAREAEAQLSQAVSALESALDQRCRALSGEREIAVRLEEEAKEVVSAHLSRQRVGDALTAAQRELSSTVWGTLGRLNEEVRAAERRLEEARCELLHVLQEVDAMQAALQHAVKDQGESLRTLELVHAQTSQLDVQVLANAKSMEVLLEAAREREKVRGELRATLERLLEDNKHQGLARDLKRERYDRHVHALQSAVAALREEEAHSVSSMRCEQAEAQHLCQEHRKLEHIILLCEEKRQLLAQQQARREALEDARARMWRQESSGQPSPAALRDMILALERQEALLEERVERTRAKLTGAIQTFMDEGRKAEQINVAVAHKMKVKGALLSDQAASEGQVQLLHERSGKLEEALTERQRLLPSMQALALEQRAQREAFWVREIEQLRSTLLRIQRDHQRLLHGTVTLRSSLHHTRKTVEEKDVSQGKVLSDLRLLETEVSRLQGEMTTTAEEQNSLLLQHKQGEVTLQSFMRAADAQAGALKEAAGVEAYLRAEVQIEEERIQADMQGALVELHLNENEVHELSEELRRHRKKLSLLRLRYEEVMASMARAAQKPLNEEQGGTTPIPLLNSESETCSPEVVHAHLLLRRSYEREQLMQRGNYLDLHLVALDRETSTLRHMLDGLRSSRCVTAEHSNVVDGLTSTVKKAGTSSIEDCNVQPGSLAPSYSPALTKKHLMSSAEASEHCWRAELRLLDETLAAMSRQRDDSRTRLHEMRATLKELQDAERQKRTQVQKLREAVQRSRKLASVASVKRSK
;
A
#
# COMPACT_ATOMS: atom_id res chain seq x y z
N MET A 1 -85.55 -33.14 57.32
CA MET A 1 -86.68 -32.21 57.56
C MET A 1 -87.24 -31.74 56.22
N SER A 2 -88.46 -32.19 55.91
CA SER A 2 -89.53 -31.49 55.16
C SER A 2 -90.21 -32.34 54.08
N SER A 3 -91.45 -32.70 54.40
CA SER A 3 -92.60 -33.08 53.56
C SER A 3 -92.49 -34.30 52.63
N ARG A 4 -92.64 -35.50 53.19
CA ARG A 4 -93.34 -36.60 52.49
C ARG A 4 -94.84 -36.46 52.73
N TRP A 5 -95.60 -36.49 51.65
CA TRP A 5 -97.07 -36.54 51.66
C TRP A 5 -97.60 -37.67 52.56
N PRO A 6 -98.77 -37.48 53.21
CA PRO A 6 -99.37 -38.45 54.12
C PRO A 6 -99.42 -39.86 53.52
N SER A 7 -98.89 -40.81 54.29
CA SER A 7 -98.84 -42.25 54.04
C SER A 7 -100.21 -42.94 54.08
N SER A 8 -101.29 -42.15 54.13
CA SER A 8 -102.68 -42.57 53.96
C SER A 8 -103.11 -42.62 52.49
N LEU A 9 -102.31 -42.10 51.55
CA LEU A 9 -102.55 -42.16 50.10
C LEU A 9 -101.56 -43.05 49.33
N LEU A 10 -100.72 -43.84 50.03
CA LEU A 10 -99.74 -44.75 49.40
C LEU A 10 -99.90 -46.18 49.92
N ASN A 11 -100.03 -47.11 48.95
CA ASN A 11 -100.19 -48.55 49.14
C ASN A 11 -99.09 -49.16 50.04
N ALA A 12 -99.41 -50.25 50.74
CA ALA A 12 -98.56 -50.91 51.75
C ALA A 12 -97.13 -51.28 51.27
N THR A 13 -96.94 -51.46 49.97
CA THR A 13 -95.63 -51.71 49.35
C THR A 13 -94.67 -50.53 49.51
N ASN A 14 -95.15 -49.29 49.45
CA ASN A 14 -94.31 -48.10 49.59
C ASN A 14 -93.78 -47.90 51.01
N LYS A 15 -94.49 -48.36 52.05
CA LYS A 15 -94.03 -48.27 53.45
C LYS A 15 -92.82 -49.18 53.73
N ARG A 16 -92.80 -50.39 53.18
CA ARG A 16 -91.66 -51.31 53.30
C ARG A 16 -90.42 -50.82 52.57
N LEU A 17 -90.60 -50.17 51.41
CA LEU A 17 -89.50 -49.57 50.67
C LEU A 17 -88.83 -48.45 51.49
N THR A 18 -89.60 -47.65 52.23
CA THR A 18 -89.02 -46.56 53.04
C THR A 18 -88.20 -47.05 54.23
N GLU A 19 -88.65 -48.09 54.95
CA GLU A 19 -87.88 -48.67 56.06
C GLU A 19 -86.58 -49.34 55.57
N ARG A 20 -86.63 -50.01 54.40
CA ARG A 20 -85.44 -50.61 53.78
C ARG A 20 -84.41 -49.57 53.36
N ILE A 21 -84.87 -48.41 52.89
CA ILE A 21 -83.99 -47.28 52.54
C ILE A 21 -83.25 -46.77 53.80
N GLU A 22 -83.94 -46.65 54.93
CA GLU A 22 -83.34 -46.14 56.17
C GLU A 22 -82.25 -47.08 56.74
N GLN A 23 -82.48 -48.40 56.73
CA GLN A 23 -81.44 -49.36 57.12
C GLN A 23 -80.20 -49.29 56.21
N LEU A 24 -80.41 -49.20 54.89
CA LEU A 24 -79.31 -49.05 53.94
C LEU A 24 -78.55 -47.73 54.13
N THR A 25 -79.22 -46.65 54.58
CA THR A 25 -78.52 -45.38 54.86
C THR A 25 -77.56 -45.48 56.05
N LEU A 26 -77.94 -46.16 57.14
CA LEU A 26 -77.04 -46.35 58.30
C LEU A 26 -75.82 -47.23 57.98
N GLU A 27 -76.01 -48.28 57.19
CA GLU A 27 -74.89 -49.11 56.73
C GLU A 27 -73.95 -48.34 55.79
N LEU A 28 -74.50 -47.43 54.97
CA LEU A 28 -73.67 -46.55 54.13
C LEU A 28 -72.85 -45.57 54.96
N ASP A 29 -73.40 -45.00 56.03
CA ASP A 29 -72.68 -44.05 56.87
C ASP A 29 -71.53 -44.70 57.66
N THR A 30 -71.71 -45.91 58.16
CA THR A 30 -70.62 -46.65 58.85
C THR A 30 -69.49 -47.05 57.89
N LYS A 31 -69.83 -47.49 56.66
CA LYS A 31 -68.84 -47.76 55.61
C LYS A 31 -68.13 -46.48 55.14
N ARG A 32 -68.82 -45.34 55.17
CA ARG A 32 -68.23 -44.05 54.82
C ARG A 32 -67.15 -43.62 55.82
N ASN A 33 -67.38 -43.84 57.11
CA ASN A 33 -66.41 -43.48 58.15
C ASN A 33 -65.15 -44.38 58.10
N SER A 34 -65.29 -45.69 57.99
CA SER A 34 -64.14 -46.60 57.83
C SER A 34 -63.34 -46.33 56.54
N ALA A 35 -64.01 -45.96 55.45
CA ALA A 35 -63.33 -45.54 54.23
C ALA A 35 -62.53 -44.22 54.39
N SER A 36 -62.93 -43.33 55.29
CA SER A 36 -62.19 -42.10 55.56
C SER A 36 -60.87 -42.36 56.33
N GLU A 37 -60.89 -43.21 57.34
CA GLU A 37 -59.70 -43.62 58.10
C GLU A 37 -58.68 -44.36 57.21
N GLN A 38 -59.15 -45.28 56.36
CA GLN A 38 -58.28 -45.97 55.41
C GLN A 38 -57.62 -45.01 54.40
N ARG A 39 -58.32 -43.94 53.99
CA ARG A 39 -57.75 -42.92 53.10
C ARG A 39 -56.65 -42.12 53.79
N GLU A 40 -56.78 -41.82 55.08
CA GLU A 40 -55.73 -41.13 55.85
C GLU A 40 -54.48 -42.00 56.00
N VAL A 41 -54.63 -43.28 56.31
CA VAL A 41 -53.49 -44.23 56.39
C VAL A 41 -52.81 -44.38 55.03
N VAL A 42 -53.58 -44.50 53.94
CA VAL A 42 -53.03 -44.56 52.58
C VAL A 42 -52.33 -43.25 52.21
N ALA A 43 -52.83 -42.09 52.64
CA ALA A 43 -52.18 -40.81 52.40
C ALA A 43 -50.83 -40.72 53.13
N LEU A 44 -50.74 -41.18 54.38
CA LEU A 44 -49.49 -41.24 55.13
C LEU A 44 -48.48 -42.21 54.51
N LEU A 45 -48.93 -43.40 54.09
CA LEU A 45 -48.07 -44.37 53.39
C LEU A 45 -47.56 -43.84 52.05
N ARG A 46 -48.39 -43.13 51.28
CA ARG A 46 -47.97 -42.46 50.05
C ARG A 46 -46.94 -41.37 50.31
N LYS A 47 -47.11 -40.57 51.36
CA LYS A 47 -46.13 -39.55 51.76
C LYS A 47 -44.79 -40.16 52.14
N ASN A 48 -44.80 -41.24 52.94
CA ASN A 48 -43.57 -41.94 53.33
C ASN A 48 -42.90 -42.63 52.14
N HIS A 49 -43.68 -43.24 51.24
CA HIS A 49 -43.15 -43.82 50.00
C HIS A 49 -42.48 -42.76 49.11
N HIS A 50 -43.06 -41.55 49.03
CA HIS A 50 -42.48 -40.46 48.26
C HIS A 50 -41.17 -39.94 48.88
N LEU A 51 -41.10 -39.81 50.21
CA LEU A 51 -39.87 -39.45 50.91
C LEU A 51 -38.76 -40.50 50.71
N ALA A 52 -39.09 -41.79 50.76
CA ALA A 52 -38.14 -42.86 50.47
C ALA A 52 -37.64 -42.82 49.02
N GLN A 53 -38.54 -42.58 48.04
CA GLN A 53 -38.15 -42.42 46.64
C GLN A 53 -37.22 -41.21 46.42
N GLN A 54 -37.44 -40.10 47.14
CA GLN A 54 -36.57 -38.92 47.07
C GLN A 54 -35.18 -39.21 47.65
N GLN A 55 -35.09 -39.96 48.76
CA GLN A 55 -33.80 -40.38 49.31
C GLN A 55 -33.05 -41.33 48.39
N VAL A 56 -33.74 -42.29 47.76
CA VAL A 56 -33.13 -43.19 46.77
C VAL A 56 -32.58 -42.40 45.59
N LYS A 57 -33.36 -41.46 45.03
CA LYS A 57 -32.88 -40.59 43.94
C LYS A 57 -31.67 -39.75 44.35
N ALA A 58 -31.67 -39.19 45.56
CA ALA A 58 -30.53 -38.42 46.05
C ALA A 58 -29.25 -39.27 46.18
N VAL A 59 -29.38 -40.53 46.60
CA VAL A 59 -28.26 -41.48 46.67
C VAL A 59 -27.82 -41.93 45.27
N GLU A 60 -28.75 -42.19 44.35
CA GLU A 60 -28.45 -42.52 42.96
C GLU A 60 -27.68 -41.38 42.27
N GLU A 61 -28.15 -40.13 42.41
CA GLU A 61 -27.45 -38.96 41.88
C GLU A 61 -26.06 -38.76 42.52
N ALA A 62 -25.93 -38.99 43.83
CA ALA A 62 -24.62 -38.94 44.49
C ALA A 62 -23.67 -40.01 43.94
N LEU A 63 -24.19 -41.22 43.69
CA LEU A 63 -23.43 -42.33 43.15
C LEU A 63 -23.04 -42.11 41.68
N GLU A 64 -23.89 -41.46 40.88
CA GLU A 64 -23.55 -41.04 39.51
C GLU A 64 -22.48 -39.95 39.50
N ARG A 65 -22.52 -38.98 40.44
CA ARG A 65 -21.46 -37.98 40.59
C ARG A 65 -20.12 -38.61 40.97
N GLU A 66 -20.11 -39.60 41.86
CA GLU A 66 -18.90 -40.35 42.21
C GLU A 66 -18.39 -41.20 41.03
N ARG A 67 -19.28 -41.86 40.27
CA ARG A 67 -18.88 -42.62 39.07
C ARG A 67 -18.25 -41.72 38.02
N THR A 68 -18.85 -40.57 37.74
CA THR A 68 -18.28 -39.61 36.78
C THR A 68 -16.96 -39.02 37.27
N ALA A 69 -16.80 -38.77 38.58
CA ALA A 69 -15.51 -38.38 39.15
C ALA A 69 -14.44 -39.46 38.96
N VAL A 70 -14.76 -40.73 39.23
CA VAL A 70 -13.85 -41.86 39.01
C VAL A 70 -13.49 -42.02 37.54
N GLU A 71 -14.45 -41.92 36.62
CA GLU A 71 -14.18 -41.94 35.17
C GLU A 71 -13.23 -40.80 34.76
N THR A 72 -13.42 -39.59 35.28
CA THR A 72 -12.50 -38.48 34.99
C THR A 72 -11.10 -38.71 35.53
N ASP A 73 -10.96 -39.35 36.69
CA ASP A 73 -9.64 -39.65 37.26
C ASP A 73 -8.97 -40.84 36.54
N GLU A 74 -9.73 -41.84 36.08
CA GLU A 74 -9.22 -42.89 35.20
C GLU A 74 -8.72 -42.32 33.87
N ASP A 75 -9.44 -41.37 33.29
CA ASP A 75 -9.02 -40.72 32.05
C ASP A 75 -7.79 -39.83 32.26
N ARG A 76 -7.68 -39.14 33.40
CA ARG A 76 -6.44 -38.45 33.80
C ARG A 76 -5.27 -39.41 33.97
N LEU A 77 -5.49 -40.58 34.58
CA LEU A 77 -4.46 -41.62 34.72
C LEU A 77 -4.01 -42.16 33.35
N LYS A 78 -4.95 -42.41 32.43
CA LYS A 78 -4.62 -42.81 31.04
C LYS A 78 -3.82 -41.72 30.32
N GLN A 79 -4.17 -40.44 30.52
CA GLN A 79 -3.42 -39.31 29.95
C GLN A 79 -1.99 -39.28 30.50
N LEU A 80 -1.81 -39.38 31.82
CA LEU A 80 -0.48 -39.42 32.45
C LEU A 80 0.34 -40.63 32.01
N GLN A 81 -0.28 -41.80 31.84
CA GLN A 81 0.41 -42.98 31.28
C GLN A 81 0.89 -42.74 29.85
N GLN A 82 0.06 -42.15 29.00
CA GLN A 82 0.47 -41.80 27.64
C GLN A 82 1.57 -40.73 27.61
N GLU A 83 1.54 -39.76 28.52
CA GLU A 83 2.61 -38.77 28.68
C GLU A 83 3.92 -39.43 29.13
N ALA A 84 3.88 -40.31 30.14
CA ALA A 84 5.04 -41.08 30.58
C ALA A 84 5.61 -41.96 29.47
N GLU A 85 4.77 -42.60 28.64
CA GLU A 85 5.22 -43.35 27.47
C GLU A 85 5.83 -42.45 26.39
N ARG A 86 5.23 -41.27 26.13
CA ARG A 86 5.78 -40.28 25.19
C ARG A 86 7.14 -39.78 25.66
N ASP A 87 7.28 -39.50 26.95
CA ASP A 87 8.56 -39.05 27.53
C ASP A 87 9.59 -40.17 27.54
N ALA A 88 9.21 -41.41 27.84
CA ALA A 88 10.09 -42.57 27.68
C ALA A 88 10.57 -42.74 26.23
N ARG A 89 9.72 -42.49 25.23
CA ARG A 89 10.11 -42.47 23.82
C ARG A 89 11.04 -41.31 23.49
N ARG A 90 10.79 -40.10 24.00
CA ARG A 90 11.67 -38.94 23.84
C ARG A 90 13.04 -39.18 24.45
N VAL A 91 13.12 -39.78 25.64
CA VAL A 91 14.38 -40.17 26.29
C VAL A 91 15.12 -41.22 25.46
N ARG A 92 14.43 -42.22 24.89
CA ARG A 92 15.07 -43.18 23.98
C ARG A 92 15.61 -42.51 22.71
N GLN A 93 14.83 -41.63 22.09
CA GLN A 93 15.28 -40.85 20.93
C GLN A 93 16.47 -39.96 21.25
N ALA A 94 16.48 -39.32 22.43
CA ALA A 94 17.60 -38.51 22.89
C ALA A 94 18.86 -39.36 23.12
N ARG A 95 18.73 -40.55 23.73
CA ARG A 95 19.85 -41.50 23.88
C ARG A 95 20.36 -42.04 22.55
N GLU A 96 19.47 -42.32 21.61
CA GLU A 96 19.85 -42.72 20.25
C GLU A 96 20.57 -41.58 19.51
N ALA A 97 20.14 -40.34 19.70
CA ALA A 97 20.82 -39.16 19.16
C ALA A 97 22.19 -38.93 19.83
N GLU A 98 22.31 -39.11 21.14
CA GLU A 98 23.58 -39.06 21.88
C GLU A 98 24.55 -40.16 21.41
N ALA A 99 24.04 -41.37 21.16
CA ALA A 99 24.83 -42.46 20.57
C ALA A 99 25.28 -42.13 19.14
N GLN A 100 24.43 -41.47 18.34
CA GLN A 100 24.79 -41.03 16.98
C GLN A 100 25.82 -39.88 17.01
N LEU A 101 25.69 -38.95 17.95
CA LEU A 101 26.63 -37.84 18.12
C LEU A 101 27.98 -38.35 18.63
N SER A 102 28.02 -39.27 19.60
CA SER A 102 29.29 -39.89 20.05
C SER A 102 29.96 -40.71 18.95
N GLN A 103 29.19 -41.41 18.11
CA GLN A 103 29.73 -42.05 16.89
C GLN A 103 30.26 -41.02 15.87
N ALA A 104 29.56 -39.89 15.68
CA ALA A 104 30.03 -38.83 14.80
C ALA A 104 31.29 -38.13 15.33
N VAL A 105 31.38 -37.90 16.64
CA VAL A 105 32.56 -37.33 17.30
C VAL A 105 33.75 -38.26 17.16
N SER A 106 33.61 -39.55 17.47
CA SER A 106 34.70 -40.52 17.26
C SER A 106 35.11 -40.66 15.79
N ALA A 107 34.16 -40.57 14.84
CA ALA A 107 34.47 -40.52 13.42
C ALA A 107 35.25 -39.23 13.04
N LEU A 108 34.86 -38.07 13.57
CA LEU A 108 35.55 -36.80 13.35
C LEU A 108 36.94 -36.78 13.99
N GLU A 109 37.11 -37.31 15.21
CA GLU A 109 38.41 -37.50 15.86
C GLU A 109 39.31 -38.39 15.00
N SER A 110 38.79 -39.51 14.49
CA SER A 110 39.55 -40.38 13.59
C SER A 110 39.92 -39.70 12.26
N ALA A 111 39.05 -38.84 11.72
CA ALA A 111 39.31 -38.07 10.50
C ALA A 111 40.31 -36.94 10.75
N LEU A 112 40.27 -36.30 11.92
CA LEU A 112 41.24 -35.31 12.36
C LEU A 112 42.60 -35.97 12.57
N ASP A 113 42.67 -37.13 13.21
CA ASP A 113 43.92 -37.89 13.35
C ASP A 113 44.49 -38.30 11.99
N GLN A 114 43.65 -38.76 11.06
CA GLN A 114 44.07 -39.05 9.69
C GLN A 114 44.58 -37.80 8.98
N ARG A 115 43.93 -36.65 9.15
CA ARG A 115 44.35 -35.39 8.54
C ARG A 115 45.61 -34.82 9.18
N CYS A 116 45.79 -34.96 10.49
CA CYS A 116 47.03 -34.62 11.19
C CYS A 116 48.18 -35.50 10.71
N ARG A 117 47.96 -36.80 10.51
CA ARG A 117 48.96 -37.71 9.93
C ARG A 117 49.26 -37.40 8.45
N ALA A 118 48.25 -37.03 7.67
CA ALA A 118 48.45 -36.61 6.28
C ALA A 118 49.26 -35.31 6.22
N LEU A 119 48.93 -34.32 7.04
CA LEU A 119 49.66 -33.06 7.14
C LEU A 119 51.07 -33.24 7.68
N SER A 120 51.30 -34.16 8.63
CA SER A 120 52.67 -34.50 9.05
C SER A 120 53.45 -35.16 7.93
N GLY A 121 52.83 -36.06 7.16
CA GLY A 121 53.43 -36.66 5.96
C GLY A 121 53.74 -35.62 4.86
N GLU A 122 52.81 -34.69 4.60
CA GLU A 122 53.03 -33.57 3.66
C GLU A 122 54.14 -32.64 4.13
N ARG A 123 54.24 -32.38 5.44
CA ARG A 123 55.35 -31.61 6.03
C ARG A 123 56.69 -32.33 5.86
N GLU A 124 56.74 -33.64 6.09
CA GLU A 124 57.94 -34.44 5.85
C GLU A 124 58.36 -34.42 4.38
N ILE A 125 57.39 -34.50 3.45
CA ILE A 125 57.65 -34.37 2.01
C ILE A 125 58.13 -32.96 1.67
N ALA A 126 57.52 -31.91 2.21
CA ALA A 126 57.93 -30.53 1.98
C ALA A 126 59.35 -30.25 2.50
N VAL A 127 59.70 -30.78 3.68
CA VAL A 127 61.07 -30.69 4.22
C VAL A 127 62.06 -31.42 3.32
N ARG A 128 61.73 -32.62 2.83
CA ARG A 128 62.57 -33.35 1.85
C ARG A 128 62.74 -32.59 0.54
N LEU A 129 61.67 -32.00 0.00
CA LEU A 129 61.73 -31.19 -1.21
C LEU A 129 62.55 -29.90 -1.01
N GLU A 130 62.49 -29.27 0.17
CA GLU A 130 63.36 -28.14 0.51
C GLU A 130 64.83 -28.54 0.62
N GLU A 131 65.13 -29.71 1.19
CA GLU A 131 66.48 -30.27 1.26
C GLU A 131 67.00 -30.60 -0.15
N GLU A 132 66.19 -31.26 -0.98
CA GLU A 132 66.50 -31.52 -2.40
C GLU A 132 66.71 -30.22 -3.19
N ALA A 133 65.89 -29.19 -2.96
CA ALA A 133 66.07 -27.88 -3.59
C ALA A 133 67.38 -27.19 -3.14
N LYS A 134 67.73 -27.29 -1.86
CA LYS A 134 69.02 -26.78 -1.33
C LYS A 134 70.20 -27.53 -1.95
N GLU A 135 70.08 -28.85 -2.13
CA GLU A 135 71.08 -29.68 -2.80
C GLU A 135 71.21 -29.34 -4.30
N VAL A 136 70.09 -29.15 -5.01
CA VAL A 136 70.10 -28.73 -6.43
C VAL A 136 70.68 -27.33 -6.59
N VAL A 137 70.36 -26.39 -5.69
CA VAL A 137 70.92 -25.02 -5.70
C VAL A 137 72.43 -25.05 -5.40
N SER A 138 72.88 -25.87 -4.45
CA SER A 138 74.33 -26.02 -4.17
C SER A 138 75.09 -26.73 -5.30
N ALA A 139 74.47 -27.70 -5.98
CA ALA A 139 75.01 -28.34 -7.19
C ALA A 139 75.01 -27.40 -8.41
N HIS A 140 74.03 -26.49 -8.50
CA HIS A 140 73.97 -25.47 -9.55
C HIS A 140 75.00 -24.36 -9.33
N LEU A 141 75.15 -23.87 -8.09
CA LEU A 141 76.15 -22.85 -7.72
C LEU A 141 77.59 -23.35 -7.87
N SER A 142 77.85 -24.66 -7.72
CA SER A 142 79.16 -25.25 -7.98
C SER A 142 79.44 -25.48 -9.47
N ARG A 143 78.43 -25.74 -10.30
CA ARG A 143 78.55 -25.81 -11.78
C ARG A 143 78.68 -24.43 -12.45
N GLN A 144 78.00 -23.41 -11.92
CA GLN A 144 77.95 -22.05 -12.48
C GLN A 144 79.24 -21.23 -12.25
N ARG A 145 80.07 -21.60 -11.26
CA ARG A 145 81.30 -20.85 -10.91
C ARG A 145 82.52 -21.12 -11.81
N VAL A 146 82.49 -22.11 -12.69
CA VAL A 146 83.68 -22.52 -13.48
C VAL A 146 83.53 -22.32 -15.00
N GLY A 147 82.31 -22.21 -15.55
CA GLY A 147 82.09 -22.15 -17.01
C GLY A 147 81.83 -20.76 -17.61
N ASP A 148 81.08 -19.90 -16.93
CA ASP A 148 80.44 -18.73 -17.59
C ASP A 148 81.13 -17.37 -17.33
N ALA A 149 82.22 -17.36 -16.56
CA ALA A 149 82.85 -16.13 -16.05
C ALA A 149 83.76 -15.35 -17.03
N LEU A 150 84.11 -15.88 -18.21
CA LEU A 150 85.13 -15.26 -19.08
C LEU A 150 84.64 -14.80 -20.47
N THR A 151 83.55 -15.33 -21.01
CA THR A 151 83.13 -15.02 -22.40
C THR A 151 81.83 -14.22 -22.53
N ALA A 152 80.99 -14.16 -21.48
CA ALA A 152 79.75 -13.39 -21.47
C ALA A 152 79.92 -11.95 -20.96
N ALA A 153 80.81 -11.73 -19.98
CA ALA A 153 81.07 -10.43 -19.35
C ALA A 153 81.51 -9.34 -20.36
N GLN A 154 82.26 -9.69 -21.42
CA GLN A 154 82.77 -8.71 -22.39
C GLN A 154 81.72 -8.22 -23.40
N ARG A 155 80.64 -8.97 -23.64
CA ARG A 155 79.57 -8.58 -24.59
C ARG A 155 78.40 -7.89 -23.90
N GLU A 156 78.03 -8.33 -22.70
CA GLU A 156 76.95 -7.71 -21.91
C GLU A 156 77.34 -6.35 -21.34
N LEU A 157 78.61 -6.12 -20.93
CA LEU A 157 79.05 -4.79 -20.46
C LEU A 157 78.90 -3.71 -21.54
N SER A 158 79.13 -4.05 -22.81
CA SER A 158 78.98 -3.07 -23.90
C SER A 158 77.51 -2.76 -24.23
N SER A 159 76.61 -3.75 -24.24
CA SER A 159 75.19 -3.53 -24.54
C SER A 159 74.41 -2.93 -23.36
N THR A 160 74.77 -3.28 -22.13
CA THR A 160 74.15 -2.72 -20.92
C THR A 160 74.55 -1.26 -20.72
N VAL A 161 75.79 -0.85 -21.00
CA VAL A 161 76.22 0.56 -20.90
C VAL A 161 75.50 1.46 -21.91
N TRP A 162 75.33 1.02 -23.17
CA TRP A 162 74.54 1.79 -24.15
C TRP A 162 73.04 1.78 -23.86
N GLY A 163 72.52 0.68 -23.32
CA GLY A 163 71.12 0.56 -22.90
C GLY A 163 70.78 1.32 -21.61
N THR A 164 71.72 1.53 -20.69
CA THR A 164 71.53 2.38 -19.51
C THR A 164 71.69 3.85 -19.85
N LEU A 165 72.60 4.22 -20.75
CA LEU A 165 72.70 5.58 -21.28
C LEU A 165 71.45 6.00 -22.07
N GLY A 166 70.88 5.10 -22.87
CA GLY A 166 69.61 5.33 -23.57
C GLY A 166 68.44 5.54 -22.61
N ARG A 167 68.30 4.67 -21.61
CA ARG A 167 67.25 4.76 -20.59
C ARG A 167 67.39 6.01 -19.70
N LEU A 168 68.60 6.36 -19.28
CA LEU A 168 68.85 7.58 -18.51
C LEU A 168 68.56 8.84 -19.34
N ASN A 169 68.82 8.84 -20.65
CA ASN A 169 68.48 9.97 -21.53
C ASN A 169 66.96 10.08 -21.77
N GLU A 170 66.25 8.96 -21.85
CA GLU A 170 64.78 8.93 -21.90
C GLU A 170 64.14 9.37 -20.57
N GLU A 171 64.71 8.95 -19.44
CA GLU A 171 64.31 9.38 -18.10
C GLU A 171 64.56 10.87 -17.88
N VAL A 172 65.69 11.41 -18.36
CA VAL A 172 65.98 12.85 -18.33
C VAL A 172 65.00 13.63 -19.21
N ARG A 173 64.72 13.18 -20.44
CA ARG A 173 63.72 13.83 -21.31
C ARG A 173 62.29 13.70 -20.80
N ALA A 174 61.97 12.63 -20.07
CA ALA A 174 60.68 12.47 -19.41
C ALA A 174 60.60 13.38 -18.16
N ALA A 175 61.71 13.56 -17.44
CA ALA A 175 61.80 14.49 -16.32
C ALA A 175 61.74 15.96 -16.80
N GLU A 176 62.37 16.31 -17.92
CA GLU A 176 62.28 17.63 -18.56
C GLU A 176 60.84 17.94 -18.98
N ARG A 177 60.15 17.00 -19.64
CA ARG A 177 58.73 17.15 -20.00
C ARG A 177 57.83 17.29 -18.78
N ARG A 178 58.03 16.47 -17.74
CA ARG A 178 57.30 16.59 -16.47
C ARG A 178 57.59 17.92 -15.77
N LEU A 179 58.79 18.45 -15.91
CA LEU A 179 59.18 19.74 -15.33
C LEU A 179 58.61 20.92 -16.13
N GLU A 180 58.45 20.79 -17.45
CA GLU A 180 57.74 21.75 -18.29
C GLU A 180 56.23 21.73 -18.03
N GLU A 181 55.64 20.54 -17.91
CA GLU A 181 54.25 20.33 -17.48
C GLU A 181 54.02 20.95 -16.09
N ALA A 182 54.88 20.66 -15.11
CA ALA A 182 54.80 21.25 -13.78
C ALA A 182 55.01 22.78 -13.79
N ARG A 183 55.79 23.34 -14.72
CA ARG A 183 55.93 24.79 -14.89
C ARG A 183 54.68 25.42 -15.50
N CYS A 184 54.04 24.76 -16.46
CA CYS A 184 52.77 25.18 -17.03
C CYS A 184 51.63 25.10 -15.99
N GLU A 185 51.58 24.02 -15.21
CA GLU A 185 50.68 23.86 -14.07
C GLU A 185 50.94 24.93 -13.01
N LEU A 186 52.21 25.22 -12.67
CA LEU A 186 52.53 26.30 -11.74
C LEU A 186 52.08 27.67 -12.26
N LEU A 187 52.28 27.97 -13.54
CA LEU A 187 51.78 29.22 -14.15
C LEU A 187 50.25 29.28 -14.15
N HIS A 188 49.58 28.16 -14.38
CA HIS A 188 48.12 28.06 -14.32
C HIS A 188 47.62 28.26 -12.88
N VAL A 189 48.23 27.60 -11.90
CA VAL A 189 47.94 27.78 -10.48
C VAL A 189 48.20 29.22 -10.04
N LEU A 190 49.27 29.87 -10.52
CA LEU A 190 49.51 31.28 -10.22
C LEU A 190 48.42 32.19 -10.82
N GLN A 191 47.94 31.91 -12.02
CA GLN A 191 46.81 32.63 -12.62
C GLN A 191 45.50 32.38 -11.87
N GLU A 192 45.26 31.16 -11.41
CA GLU A 192 44.11 30.82 -10.56
C GLU A 192 44.21 31.47 -9.19
N VAL A 193 45.41 31.55 -8.59
CA VAL A 193 45.66 32.24 -7.33
C VAL A 193 45.44 33.75 -7.49
N ASP A 194 45.89 34.36 -8.60
CA ASP A 194 45.62 35.77 -8.89
C ASP A 194 44.12 36.03 -9.10
N ALA A 195 43.42 35.13 -9.83
CA ALA A 195 41.98 35.21 -10.02
C ALA A 195 41.22 35.00 -8.70
N MET A 196 41.66 34.06 -7.86
CA MET A 196 41.13 33.84 -6.53
C MET A 196 41.43 35.03 -5.61
N GLN A 197 42.59 35.67 -5.72
CA GLN A 197 42.94 36.85 -4.94
C GLN A 197 42.08 38.05 -5.34
N ALA A 198 41.81 38.23 -6.63
CA ALA A 198 40.86 39.23 -7.12
C ALA A 198 39.43 38.92 -6.65
N ALA A 199 39.00 37.65 -6.72
CA ALA A 199 37.68 37.21 -6.23
C ALA A 199 37.56 37.38 -4.70
N LEU A 200 38.61 37.08 -3.94
CA LEU A 200 38.67 37.32 -2.50
C LEU A 200 38.65 38.81 -2.17
N GLN A 201 39.35 39.67 -2.92
CA GLN A 201 39.26 41.12 -2.74
C GLN A 201 37.85 41.66 -3.02
N HIS A 202 37.17 41.12 -4.03
CA HIS A 202 35.76 41.43 -4.28
C HIS A 202 34.86 40.90 -3.15
N ALA A 203 35.04 39.65 -2.72
CA ALA A 203 34.30 39.08 -1.60
C ALA A 203 34.55 39.84 -0.28
N VAL A 204 35.76 40.36 -0.04
CA VAL A 204 36.07 41.21 1.12
C VAL A 204 35.36 42.57 1.03
N LYS A 205 35.24 43.15 -0.18
CA LYS A 205 34.43 44.37 -0.39
C LYS A 205 32.95 44.10 -0.17
N ASP A 206 32.42 43.02 -0.71
CA ASP A 206 31.03 42.58 -0.52
C ASP A 206 30.77 42.19 0.94
N GLN A 207 31.75 41.62 1.63
CA GLN A 207 31.72 41.39 3.08
C GLN A 207 31.73 42.71 3.85
N GLY A 208 32.51 43.71 3.43
CA GLY A 208 32.48 45.04 4.04
C GLY A 208 31.14 45.77 3.84
N GLU A 209 30.56 45.66 2.65
CA GLU A 209 29.23 46.22 2.34
C GLU A 209 28.12 45.47 3.08
N SER A 210 28.19 44.13 3.13
CA SER A 210 27.24 43.33 3.89
C SER A 210 27.40 43.54 5.40
N LEU A 211 28.61 43.67 5.94
CA LEU A 211 28.84 44.06 7.33
C LEU A 211 28.25 45.43 7.64
N ARG A 212 28.36 46.43 6.76
CA ARG A 212 27.68 47.73 6.93
C ARG A 212 26.16 47.59 6.90
N THR A 213 25.61 46.74 6.03
CA THR A 213 24.16 46.45 6.04
C THR A 213 23.74 45.68 7.29
N LEU A 214 24.59 44.78 7.79
CA LEU A 214 24.37 44.03 9.03
C LEU A 214 24.52 44.93 10.25
N GLU A 215 25.40 45.92 10.25
CA GLU A 215 25.50 46.96 11.29
C GLU A 215 24.25 47.83 11.31
N LEU A 216 23.73 48.19 10.13
CA LEU A 216 22.46 48.93 10.01
C LEU A 216 21.27 48.09 10.47
N VAL A 217 21.21 46.82 10.07
CA VAL A 217 20.20 45.86 10.54
C VAL A 217 20.38 45.62 12.03
N HIS A 218 21.62 45.52 12.54
CA HIS A 218 21.91 45.33 13.97
C HIS A 218 21.48 46.55 14.78
N ALA A 219 21.70 47.76 14.27
CA ALA A 219 21.19 48.99 14.86
C ALA A 219 19.65 48.99 14.89
N GLN A 220 19.00 48.59 13.78
CA GLN A 220 17.55 48.45 13.70
C GLN A 220 17.00 47.33 14.62
N THR A 221 17.67 46.17 14.70
CA THR A 221 17.29 45.09 15.59
C THR A 221 17.54 45.46 17.04
N SER A 222 18.62 46.18 17.37
CA SER A 222 18.83 46.66 18.74
C SER A 222 17.77 47.68 19.15
N GLN A 223 17.30 48.51 18.21
CA GLN A 223 16.18 49.43 18.43
C GLN A 223 14.86 48.65 18.60
N LEU A 224 14.64 47.60 17.80
CA LEU A 224 13.52 46.67 17.96
C LEU A 224 13.64 45.88 19.27
N ASP A 225 14.83 45.49 19.72
CA ASP A 225 15.07 44.77 20.97
C ASP A 225 14.77 45.68 22.16
N VAL A 226 15.12 46.96 22.09
CA VAL A 226 14.70 47.94 23.11
C VAL A 226 13.17 48.09 23.12
N GLN A 227 12.51 48.08 21.95
CA GLN A 227 11.05 48.10 21.86
C GLN A 227 10.41 46.78 22.33
N VAL A 228 11.02 45.64 22.02
CA VAL A 228 10.60 44.30 22.44
C VAL A 228 10.85 44.11 23.92
N LEU A 229 11.90 44.66 24.52
CA LEU A 229 12.11 44.67 25.97
C LEU A 229 11.09 45.57 26.67
N ALA A 230 10.73 46.72 26.08
CA ALA A 230 9.63 47.54 26.59
C ALA A 230 8.28 46.81 26.48
N ASN A 231 8.07 46.06 25.39
CA ASN A 231 6.87 45.24 25.17
C ASN A 231 6.91 43.93 25.97
N ALA A 232 8.08 43.42 26.33
CA ALA A 232 8.28 42.27 27.19
C ALA A 232 7.99 42.66 28.63
N LYS A 233 8.37 43.87 29.06
CA LYS A 233 7.96 44.43 30.36
C LYS A 233 6.45 44.67 30.45
N SER A 234 5.80 45.12 29.36
CA SER A 234 4.33 45.22 29.32
C SER A 234 3.67 43.84 29.29
N MET A 235 4.25 42.89 28.56
CA MET A 235 3.85 41.48 28.55
C MET A 235 4.11 40.79 29.88
N GLU A 236 5.14 41.13 30.65
CA GLU A 236 5.41 40.60 31.99
C GLU A 236 4.30 41.01 32.95
N VAL A 237 3.83 42.25 32.88
CA VAL A 237 2.64 42.71 33.62
C VAL A 237 1.38 41.95 33.18
N LEU A 238 1.22 41.67 31.88
CA LEU A 238 0.12 40.85 31.37
C LEU A 238 0.27 39.36 31.72
N LEU A 239 1.50 38.86 31.83
CA LEU A 239 1.86 37.50 32.21
C LEU A 239 1.71 37.31 33.71
N GLU A 240 1.96 38.30 34.55
CA GLU A 240 1.63 38.28 35.98
C GLU A 240 0.11 38.23 36.16
N ALA A 241 -0.65 39.04 35.42
CA ALA A 241 -2.11 38.96 35.38
C ALA A 241 -2.62 37.63 34.79
N ALA A 242 -1.90 37.05 33.81
CA ALA A 242 -2.21 35.76 33.24
C ALA A 242 -1.84 34.61 34.18
N ARG A 243 -0.72 34.67 34.89
CA ARG A 243 -0.25 33.70 35.90
C ARG A 243 -1.18 33.67 37.10
N GLU A 244 -1.75 34.78 37.53
CA GLU A 244 -2.81 34.78 38.54
C GLU A 244 -4.10 34.12 38.00
N ARG A 245 -4.45 34.34 36.73
CA ARG A 245 -5.53 33.59 36.06
C ARG A 245 -5.18 32.11 35.82
N GLU A 246 -3.90 31.78 35.67
CA GLU A 246 -3.36 30.44 35.44
C GLU A 246 -3.19 29.66 36.74
N LYS A 247 -2.95 30.32 37.87
CA LYS A 247 -3.05 29.72 39.21
C LYS A 247 -4.48 29.30 39.49
N VAL A 248 -5.46 30.17 39.22
CA VAL A 248 -6.90 29.86 39.35
C VAL A 248 -7.32 28.76 38.35
N ARG A 249 -6.85 28.82 37.10
CA ARG A 249 -7.08 27.74 36.12
C ARG A 249 -6.29 26.47 36.46
N GLY A 250 -5.16 26.57 37.12
CA GLY A 250 -4.28 25.48 37.54
C GLY A 250 -4.86 24.72 38.73
N GLU A 251 -5.54 25.41 39.65
CA GLU A 251 -6.34 24.80 40.72
C GLU A 251 -7.59 24.08 40.16
N LEU A 252 -8.23 24.65 39.14
CA LEU A 252 -9.32 24.02 38.39
C LEU A 252 -8.84 22.88 37.47
N ARG A 253 -7.64 22.99 36.91
CA ARG A 253 -7.01 21.95 36.09
C ARG A 253 -6.47 20.82 36.94
N ALA A 254 -5.88 21.08 38.10
CA ALA A 254 -5.41 20.05 39.03
C ALA A 254 -6.57 19.23 39.64
N THR A 255 -7.76 19.82 39.76
CA THR A 255 -8.98 19.10 40.16
C THR A 255 -9.60 18.32 39.00
N LEU A 256 -9.55 18.86 37.77
CA LEU A 256 -9.92 18.12 36.55
C LEU A 256 -8.92 17.02 36.16
N GLU A 257 -7.63 17.24 36.36
CA GLU A 257 -6.53 16.31 36.05
C GLU A 257 -6.52 15.16 37.03
N ARG A 258 -6.83 15.36 38.32
CA ARG A 258 -7.06 14.22 39.24
C ARG A 258 -8.23 13.34 38.77
N LEU A 259 -9.34 13.95 38.34
CA LEU A 259 -10.51 13.22 37.81
C LEU A 259 -10.26 12.59 36.43
N LEU A 260 -9.40 13.21 35.60
CA LEU A 260 -9.02 12.71 34.29
C LEU A 260 -7.88 11.70 34.36
N GLU A 261 -6.97 11.76 35.33
CA GLU A 261 -5.92 10.76 35.57
C GLU A 261 -6.52 9.46 36.06
N ASP A 262 -7.50 9.50 36.97
CA ASP A 262 -8.28 8.33 37.38
C ASP A 262 -9.02 7.68 36.19
N ASN A 263 -9.45 8.48 35.21
CA ASN A 263 -10.09 8.01 33.97
C ASN A 263 -9.07 7.54 32.91
N LYS A 264 -7.91 8.22 32.79
CA LYS A 264 -6.80 7.89 31.88
C LYS A 264 -6.10 6.60 32.29
N HIS A 265 -5.96 6.30 33.58
CA HIS A 265 -5.40 5.00 34.01
C HIS A 265 -6.31 3.83 33.59
N GLN A 266 -7.61 4.06 33.40
CA GLN A 266 -8.56 3.09 32.83
C GLN A 266 -8.61 3.11 31.29
N GLY A 267 -8.27 4.23 30.65
CA GLY A 267 -8.23 4.44 29.19
C GLY A 267 -6.92 4.02 28.50
N LEU A 268 -5.76 4.28 29.11
CA LEU A 268 -4.42 3.99 28.57
C LEU A 268 -4.21 2.50 28.28
N ALA A 269 -4.86 1.60 29.03
CA ALA A 269 -4.86 0.16 28.77
C ALA A 269 -5.65 -0.23 27.50
N ARG A 270 -6.60 0.61 27.06
CA ARG A 270 -7.37 0.44 25.81
C ARG A 270 -6.70 1.16 24.62
N ASP A 271 -6.05 2.29 24.88
CA ASP A 271 -5.48 3.16 23.85
C ASP A 271 -4.09 2.71 23.36
N LEU A 272 -3.28 2.01 24.17
CA LEU A 272 -2.01 1.41 23.72
C LEU A 272 -2.18 0.38 22.59
N LYS A 273 -3.36 -0.23 22.47
CA LYS A 273 -3.70 -1.11 21.33
C LYS A 273 -4.16 -0.30 20.12
N ARG A 274 -4.90 0.80 20.32
CA ARG A 274 -5.33 1.71 19.24
C ARG A 274 -4.16 2.47 18.63
N GLU A 275 -3.23 2.99 19.44
CA GLU A 275 -2.03 3.67 18.94
C GLU A 275 -1.15 2.80 18.04
N ARG A 276 -1.09 1.48 18.27
CA ARG A 276 -0.38 0.56 17.37
C ARG A 276 -1.08 0.44 16.02
N TYR A 277 -2.40 0.34 16.03
CA TYR A 277 -3.19 0.36 14.80
C TYR A 277 -3.15 1.72 14.11
N ASP A 278 -3.18 2.83 14.85
CA ASP A 278 -3.11 4.18 14.32
C ASP A 278 -1.72 4.50 13.75
N ARG A 279 -0.64 3.95 14.33
CA ARG A 279 0.71 4.03 13.75
C ARG A 279 0.83 3.21 12.48
N HIS A 280 0.23 2.02 12.41
CA HIS A 280 0.19 1.24 11.17
C HIS A 280 -0.70 1.87 10.10
N VAL A 281 -1.83 2.45 10.50
CA VAL A 281 -2.72 3.21 9.62
C VAL A 281 -2.04 4.49 9.15
N HIS A 282 -1.30 5.21 10.00
CA HIS A 282 -0.51 6.36 9.59
C HIS A 282 0.66 5.99 8.68
N ALA A 283 1.35 4.87 8.94
CA ALA A 283 2.40 4.36 8.07
C ALA A 283 1.84 3.98 6.69
N LEU A 284 0.71 3.27 6.65
CA LEU A 284 0.00 2.94 5.41
C LEU A 284 -0.55 4.19 4.71
N GLN A 285 -1.07 5.16 5.45
CA GLN A 285 -1.50 6.45 4.88
C GLN A 285 -0.32 7.25 4.34
N SER A 286 0.86 7.18 4.97
CA SER A 286 2.08 7.83 4.49
C SER A 286 2.66 7.13 3.26
N ALA A 287 2.60 5.79 3.20
CA ALA A 287 3.04 5.02 2.04
C ALA A 287 2.06 5.19 0.85
N VAL A 288 0.76 5.20 1.11
CA VAL A 288 -0.26 5.53 0.10
C VAL A 288 -0.17 6.99 -0.31
N ALA A 289 0.15 7.91 0.59
CA ALA A 289 0.43 9.30 0.24
C ALA A 289 1.69 9.41 -0.63
N ALA A 290 2.76 8.67 -0.32
CA ALA A 290 3.98 8.63 -1.13
C ALA A 290 3.74 8.02 -2.53
N LEU A 291 2.98 6.94 -2.64
CA LEU A 291 2.60 6.35 -3.94
C LEU A 291 1.68 7.27 -4.74
N ARG A 292 0.70 7.92 -4.08
CA ARG A 292 -0.14 8.95 -4.71
C ARG A 292 0.68 10.18 -5.09
N GLU A 293 1.72 10.50 -4.35
CA GLU A 293 2.66 11.55 -4.72
C GLU A 293 3.48 11.10 -5.92
N GLU A 294 4.01 9.87 -6.01
CA GLU A 294 4.73 9.37 -7.20
C GLU A 294 3.82 9.29 -8.45
N GLU A 295 2.57 8.85 -8.31
CA GLU A 295 1.54 8.93 -9.35
C GLU A 295 1.22 10.39 -9.72
N ALA A 296 1.10 11.29 -8.74
CA ALA A 296 0.92 12.71 -9.01
C ALA A 296 2.17 13.35 -9.62
N HIS A 297 3.38 12.84 -9.34
CA HIS A 297 4.65 13.28 -9.93
C HIS A 297 4.80 12.78 -11.36
N SER A 298 4.40 11.55 -11.67
CA SER A 298 4.39 11.02 -13.05
C SER A 298 3.28 11.66 -13.90
N VAL A 299 2.07 11.83 -13.35
CA VAL A 299 0.98 12.58 -13.97
C VAL A 299 1.34 14.06 -14.10
N SER A 300 2.03 14.67 -13.13
CA SER A 300 2.49 16.06 -13.28
C SER A 300 3.66 16.19 -14.26
N SER A 301 4.55 15.20 -14.38
CA SER A 301 5.58 15.15 -15.42
C SER A 301 4.96 15.04 -16.80
N MET A 302 4.02 14.10 -17.00
CA MET A 302 3.27 13.96 -18.25
C MET A 302 2.42 15.22 -18.55
N ARG A 303 1.85 15.86 -17.53
CA ARG A 303 1.18 17.15 -17.68
C ARG A 303 2.15 18.29 -17.95
N CYS A 304 3.39 18.25 -17.45
CA CYS A 304 4.43 19.21 -17.77
C CYS A 304 4.88 19.05 -19.21
N GLU A 305 5.14 17.82 -19.68
CA GLU A 305 5.46 17.53 -21.07
C GLU A 305 4.30 17.90 -22.01
N GLN A 306 3.05 17.62 -21.63
CA GLN A 306 1.88 18.08 -22.36
C GLN A 306 1.69 19.60 -22.30
N ALA A 307 1.98 20.24 -21.16
CA ALA A 307 1.91 21.70 -21.01
C ALA A 307 3.03 22.39 -21.78
N GLU A 308 4.23 21.81 -21.87
CA GLU A 308 5.34 22.26 -22.69
C GLU A 308 5.01 22.11 -24.18
N ALA A 309 4.47 20.95 -24.60
CA ALA A 309 3.99 20.76 -25.96
C ALA A 309 2.84 21.73 -26.30
N GLN A 310 1.91 21.95 -25.38
CA GLN A 310 0.85 22.96 -25.53
C GLN A 310 1.40 24.38 -25.49
N HIS A 311 2.43 24.68 -24.70
CA HIS A 311 3.09 25.97 -24.63
C HIS A 311 3.81 26.24 -25.96
N LEU A 312 4.54 25.27 -26.51
CA LEU A 312 5.16 25.37 -27.83
C LEU A 312 4.10 25.56 -28.93
N CYS A 313 2.97 24.83 -28.87
CA CYS A 313 1.85 25.04 -29.79
C CYS A 313 1.19 26.42 -29.61
N GLN A 314 1.09 26.92 -28.38
CA GLN A 314 0.54 28.25 -28.08
C GLN A 314 1.50 29.35 -28.51
N GLU A 315 2.80 29.21 -28.30
CA GLU A 315 3.86 30.09 -28.82
C GLU A 315 3.81 30.14 -30.34
N HIS A 316 3.64 28.99 -30.99
CA HIS A 316 3.45 28.93 -32.44
C HIS A 316 2.18 29.67 -32.89
N ARG A 317 1.04 29.43 -32.23
CA ARG A 317 -0.22 30.15 -32.50
C ARG A 317 -0.14 31.65 -32.18
N LYS A 318 0.62 32.05 -31.15
CA LYS A 318 0.89 33.46 -30.83
C LYS A 318 1.72 34.10 -31.92
N LEU A 319 2.76 33.42 -32.43
CA LEU A 319 3.58 33.89 -33.54
C LEU A 319 2.75 34.01 -34.82
N GLU A 320 1.93 33.02 -35.15
CA GLU A 320 0.96 33.08 -36.26
C GLU A 320 -0.02 34.24 -36.08
N HIS A 321 -0.54 34.46 -34.87
CA HIS A 321 -1.43 35.58 -34.57
C HIS A 321 -0.71 36.93 -34.68
N ILE A 322 0.55 37.03 -34.26
CA ILE A 322 1.38 38.24 -34.43
C ILE A 322 1.62 38.52 -35.91
N ILE A 323 1.90 37.49 -36.72
CA ILE A 323 2.03 37.61 -38.17
C ILE A 323 0.72 38.13 -38.79
N LEU A 324 -0.41 37.52 -38.44
CA LEU A 324 -1.74 37.96 -38.88
C LEU A 324 -2.06 39.39 -38.42
N LEU A 325 -1.73 39.77 -37.18
CA LEU A 325 -1.90 41.14 -36.67
C LEU A 325 -0.99 42.14 -37.41
N CYS A 326 0.23 41.74 -37.78
CA CYS A 326 1.13 42.54 -38.58
C CYS A 326 0.59 42.72 -40.00
N GLU A 327 0.03 41.68 -40.60
CA GLU A 327 -0.65 41.73 -41.89
C GLU A 327 -1.91 42.58 -41.85
N GLU A 328 -2.76 42.42 -40.83
CA GLU A 328 -3.91 43.27 -40.56
C GLU A 328 -3.49 44.73 -40.36
N LYS A 329 -2.41 45.01 -39.60
CA LYS A 329 -1.88 46.37 -39.45
C LYS A 329 -1.39 46.96 -40.77
N ARG A 330 -0.74 46.16 -41.63
CA ARG A 330 -0.33 46.59 -42.97
C ARG A 330 -1.55 46.86 -43.86
N GLN A 331 -2.56 46.00 -43.82
CA GLN A 331 -3.83 46.20 -44.53
C GLN A 331 -4.57 47.44 -44.03
N LEU A 332 -4.61 47.68 -42.71
CA LEU A 332 -5.20 48.87 -42.11
C LEU A 332 -4.44 50.14 -42.47
N LEU A 333 -3.10 50.10 -42.51
CA LEU A 333 -2.30 51.22 -42.98
C LEU A 333 -2.57 51.53 -44.46
N ALA A 334 -2.66 50.50 -45.31
CA ALA A 334 -3.03 50.67 -46.71
C ALA A 334 -4.46 51.23 -46.89
N GLN A 335 -5.42 50.76 -46.09
CA GLN A 335 -6.80 51.29 -46.09
C GLN A 335 -6.86 52.74 -45.58
N GLN A 336 -6.05 53.11 -44.58
CA GLN A 336 -5.96 54.48 -44.08
C GLN A 336 -5.26 55.41 -45.08
N GLN A 337 -4.26 54.92 -45.80
CA GLN A 337 -3.62 55.64 -46.91
C GLN A 337 -4.61 55.87 -48.05
N ALA A 338 -5.33 54.84 -48.50
CA ALA A 338 -6.38 54.97 -49.51
C ALA A 338 -7.52 55.91 -49.06
N ARG A 339 -7.90 55.88 -47.77
CA ARG A 339 -8.87 56.81 -47.18
C ARG A 339 -8.37 58.25 -47.19
N ARG A 340 -7.10 58.46 -46.84
CA ARG A 340 -6.46 59.78 -46.88
C ARG A 340 -6.41 60.32 -48.30
N GLU A 341 -6.03 59.49 -49.27
CA GLU A 341 -6.03 59.84 -50.70
C GLU A 341 -7.44 60.18 -51.19
N ALA A 342 -8.45 59.38 -50.86
CA ALA A 342 -9.84 59.66 -51.23
C ALA A 342 -10.40 60.94 -50.61
N LEU A 343 -10.00 61.26 -49.37
CA LEU A 343 -10.37 62.52 -48.70
C LEU A 343 -9.60 63.72 -49.27
N GLU A 344 -8.32 63.55 -49.62
CA GLU A 344 -7.52 64.56 -50.32
C GLU A 344 -8.11 64.83 -51.72
N ASP A 345 -8.57 63.80 -52.43
CA ASP A 345 -9.28 63.90 -53.72
C ASP A 345 -10.65 64.54 -53.60
N ALA A 346 -11.42 64.22 -52.56
CA ALA A 346 -12.72 64.84 -52.29
C ALA A 346 -12.54 66.31 -51.89
N ARG A 347 -11.53 66.62 -51.09
CA ARG A 347 -11.13 67.99 -50.72
C ARG A 347 -10.66 68.77 -51.95
N ALA A 348 -9.85 68.17 -52.83
CA ALA A 348 -9.44 68.79 -54.08
C ALA A 348 -10.63 69.05 -55.02
N ARG A 349 -11.60 68.13 -55.07
CA ARG A 349 -12.88 68.33 -55.79
C ARG A 349 -13.71 69.46 -55.20
N MET A 350 -13.79 69.57 -53.88
CA MET A 350 -14.45 70.70 -53.21
C MET A 350 -13.77 72.03 -53.49
N TRP A 351 -12.45 72.11 -53.39
CA TRP A 351 -11.71 73.33 -53.72
C TRP A 351 -11.95 73.79 -55.16
N ARG A 352 -12.03 72.84 -56.11
CA ARG A 352 -12.40 73.14 -57.50
C ARG A 352 -13.85 73.62 -57.63
N GLN A 353 -14.77 73.11 -56.82
CA GLN A 353 -16.19 73.52 -56.84
C GLN A 353 -16.46 74.84 -56.10
N GLU A 354 -15.72 75.15 -55.04
CA GLU A 354 -15.75 76.45 -54.36
C GLU A 354 -15.28 77.58 -55.28
N SER A 355 -14.31 77.30 -56.17
CA SER A 355 -13.88 78.25 -57.20
C SER A 355 -14.94 78.54 -58.29
N SER A 356 -16.02 77.74 -58.36
CA SER A 356 -17.13 77.90 -59.31
C SER A 356 -18.44 78.45 -58.71
N GLY A 357 -18.45 78.80 -57.41
CA GLY A 357 -19.66 79.26 -56.71
C GLY A 357 -20.51 78.11 -56.16
N GLN A 358 -20.99 78.29 -54.92
CA GLN A 358 -21.72 77.38 -54.00
C GLN A 358 -21.79 75.87 -54.36
N PRO A 359 -21.31 74.97 -53.48
CA PRO A 359 -21.36 73.52 -53.71
C PRO A 359 -22.80 73.03 -53.81
N SER A 360 -23.05 72.10 -54.74
CA SER A 360 -24.40 71.61 -54.99
C SER A 360 -24.95 70.84 -53.78
N PRO A 361 -26.25 70.97 -53.46
CA PRO A 361 -26.88 70.23 -52.35
C PRO A 361 -26.83 68.69 -52.47
N ALA A 362 -26.52 68.16 -53.67
CA ALA A 362 -26.30 66.73 -53.87
C ALA A 362 -24.90 66.32 -53.42
N ALA A 363 -23.87 67.12 -53.73
CA ALA A 363 -22.50 66.87 -53.31
C ALA A 363 -22.33 66.92 -51.78
N LEU A 364 -23.06 67.82 -51.10
CA LEU A 364 -23.10 67.86 -49.63
C LEU A 364 -23.79 66.64 -49.02
N ARG A 365 -24.85 66.12 -49.64
CA ARG A 365 -25.53 64.89 -49.19
C ARG A 365 -24.67 63.66 -49.38
N ASP A 366 -23.98 63.55 -50.51
CA ASP A 366 -23.03 62.46 -50.76
C ASP A 366 -21.86 62.49 -49.77
N MET A 367 -21.44 63.69 -49.36
CA MET A 367 -20.43 63.88 -48.31
C MET A 367 -20.95 63.49 -46.92
N ILE A 368 -22.17 63.89 -46.57
CA ILE A 368 -22.80 63.50 -45.29
C ILE A 368 -22.94 61.97 -45.23
N LEU A 369 -23.43 61.33 -46.29
CA LEU A 369 -23.52 59.87 -46.36
C LEU A 369 -22.14 59.19 -46.31
N ALA A 370 -21.11 59.80 -46.90
CA ALA A 370 -19.74 59.30 -46.79
C ALA A 370 -19.18 59.45 -45.36
N LEU A 371 -19.55 60.51 -44.64
CA LEU A 371 -19.15 60.74 -43.25
C LEU A 371 -19.92 59.82 -42.28
N GLU A 372 -21.23 59.62 -42.47
CA GLU A 372 -22.04 58.67 -41.69
C GLU A 372 -21.55 57.23 -41.86
N ARG A 373 -21.20 56.82 -43.10
CA ARG A 373 -20.56 55.52 -43.34
C ARG A 373 -19.20 55.41 -42.65
N GLN A 374 -18.47 56.51 -42.53
CA GLN A 374 -17.19 56.55 -41.83
C GLN A 374 -17.33 56.55 -40.31
N GLU A 375 -18.39 57.14 -39.77
CA GLU A 375 -18.76 57.10 -38.35
C GLU A 375 -19.10 55.68 -37.91
N ALA A 376 -19.98 54.99 -38.66
CA ALA A 376 -20.33 53.60 -38.38
C ALA A 376 -19.11 52.66 -38.40
N LEU A 377 -18.17 52.87 -39.33
CA LEU A 377 -16.91 52.11 -39.39
C LEU A 377 -15.98 52.41 -38.20
N LEU A 378 -16.06 53.60 -37.61
CA LEU A 378 -15.29 53.96 -36.41
C LEU A 378 -15.92 53.38 -35.15
N GLU A 379 -17.24 53.40 -35.03
CA GLU A 379 -17.97 52.78 -33.91
C GLU A 379 -17.71 51.27 -33.86
N GLU A 380 -17.85 50.58 -34.99
CA GLU A 380 -17.55 49.14 -35.10
C GLU A 380 -16.09 48.84 -34.74
N ARG A 381 -15.17 49.77 -35.03
CA ARG A 381 -13.76 49.65 -34.64
C ARG A 381 -13.55 49.86 -33.14
N VAL A 382 -14.25 50.83 -32.53
CA VAL A 382 -14.21 51.04 -31.08
C VAL A 382 -14.72 49.79 -30.36
N GLU A 383 -15.81 49.19 -30.82
CA GLU A 383 -16.34 47.95 -30.25
C GLU A 383 -15.36 46.77 -30.37
N ARG A 384 -14.75 46.58 -31.55
CA ARG A 384 -13.70 45.56 -31.74
C ARG A 384 -12.49 45.80 -30.85
N THR A 385 -12.05 47.05 -30.68
CA THR A 385 -10.92 47.35 -29.78
C THR A 385 -11.26 47.14 -28.31
N ARG A 386 -12.50 47.47 -27.89
CA ARG A 386 -12.98 47.17 -26.54
C ARG A 386 -13.04 45.66 -26.29
N ALA A 387 -13.53 44.87 -27.24
CA ALA A 387 -13.54 43.41 -27.15
C ALA A 387 -12.12 42.80 -27.11
N LYS A 388 -11.16 43.36 -27.85
CA LYS A 388 -9.76 42.95 -27.78
C LYS A 388 -9.11 43.34 -26.44
N LEU A 389 -9.45 44.52 -25.89
CA LEU A 389 -8.96 44.97 -24.58
C LEU A 389 -9.51 44.10 -23.44
N THR A 390 -10.80 43.77 -23.47
CA THR A 390 -11.39 42.84 -22.49
C THR A 390 -10.77 41.45 -22.59
N GLY A 391 -10.51 40.96 -23.82
CA GLY A 391 -9.75 39.73 -24.04
C GLY A 391 -8.33 39.78 -23.43
N ALA A 392 -7.61 40.89 -23.62
CA ALA A 392 -6.27 41.08 -23.06
C ALA A 392 -6.27 41.17 -21.52
N ILE A 393 -7.27 41.83 -20.93
CA ILE A 393 -7.46 41.87 -19.47
C ILE A 393 -7.73 40.45 -18.93
N GLN A 394 -8.55 39.67 -19.63
CA GLN A 394 -8.83 38.29 -19.27
C GLN A 394 -7.55 37.44 -19.27
N THR A 395 -6.72 37.55 -20.33
CA THR A 395 -5.44 36.83 -20.40
C THR A 395 -4.48 37.25 -19.30
N PHE A 396 -4.45 38.54 -18.94
CA PHE A 396 -3.59 39.04 -17.86
C PHE A 396 -4.05 38.52 -16.48
N MET A 397 -5.36 38.40 -16.25
CA MET A 397 -5.90 37.78 -15.03
C MET A 397 -5.57 36.29 -14.97
N ASP A 398 -5.65 35.58 -16.10
CA ASP A 398 -5.30 34.15 -16.15
C ASP A 398 -3.80 33.91 -15.96
N GLU A 399 -2.94 34.80 -16.46
CA GLU A 399 -1.50 34.80 -16.16
C GLU A 399 -1.21 35.11 -14.69
N GLY A 400 -1.95 36.03 -14.06
CA GLY A 400 -1.88 36.29 -12.63
C GLY A 400 -2.18 35.05 -11.78
N ARG A 401 -3.22 34.29 -12.15
CA ARG A 401 -3.55 33.01 -11.49
C ARG A 401 -2.47 31.95 -11.67
N LYS A 402 -1.83 31.90 -12.86
CA LYS A 402 -0.70 31.00 -13.11
C LYS A 402 0.53 31.39 -12.30
N ALA A 403 0.82 32.69 -12.15
CA ALA A 403 1.92 33.18 -11.32
C ALA A 403 1.72 32.81 -9.83
N GLU A 404 0.49 32.88 -9.31
CA GLU A 404 0.17 32.41 -7.96
C GLU A 404 0.41 30.90 -7.80
N GLN A 405 0.01 30.09 -8.78
CA GLN A 405 0.26 28.64 -8.77
C GLN A 405 1.76 28.32 -8.78
N ILE A 406 2.56 29.06 -9.57
CA ILE A 406 4.03 28.93 -9.59
C ILE A 406 4.62 29.32 -8.23
N ASN A 407 4.17 30.41 -7.62
CA ASN A 407 4.64 30.83 -6.29
C ASN A 407 4.35 29.77 -5.22
N VAL A 408 3.18 29.12 -5.27
CA VAL A 408 2.84 28.01 -4.38
C VAL A 408 3.76 26.80 -4.63
N ALA A 409 4.05 26.46 -5.88
CA ALA A 409 4.96 25.37 -6.24
C ALA A 409 6.42 25.65 -5.81
N VAL A 410 6.90 26.90 -5.96
CA VAL A 410 8.23 27.32 -5.49
C VAL A 410 8.32 27.25 -3.96
N ALA A 411 7.29 27.70 -3.24
CA ALA A 411 7.24 27.58 -1.79
C ALA A 411 7.26 26.11 -1.34
N HIS A 412 6.58 25.22 -2.05
CA HIS A 412 6.64 23.78 -1.81
C HIS A 412 8.04 23.21 -2.05
N LYS A 413 8.69 23.54 -3.17
CA LYS A 413 10.06 23.10 -3.48
C LYS A 413 11.10 23.63 -2.48
N MET A 414 10.93 24.86 -1.97
CA MET A 414 11.77 25.40 -0.91
C MET A 414 11.61 24.64 0.42
N LYS A 415 10.39 24.22 0.77
CA LYS A 415 10.15 23.35 1.95
C LYS A 415 10.82 21.98 1.79
N VAL A 416 10.69 21.36 0.62
CA VAL A 416 11.35 20.07 0.32
C VAL A 416 12.87 20.21 0.36
N LYS A 417 13.43 21.29 -0.18
CA LYS A 417 14.87 21.59 -0.07
C LYS A 417 15.30 21.74 1.38
N GLY A 418 14.50 22.39 2.22
CA GLY A 418 14.75 22.49 3.65
C GLY A 418 14.82 21.11 4.34
N ALA A 419 13.91 20.20 3.99
CA ALA A 419 13.90 18.83 4.51
C ALA A 419 15.12 18.01 4.04
N LEU A 420 15.52 18.13 2.76
CA LEU A 420 16.71 17.46 2.23
C LEU A 420 18.00 17.96 2.89
N LEU A 421 18.10 19.26 3.19
CA LEU A 421 19.25 19.81 3.91
C LEU A 421 19.31 19.32 5.37
N SER A 422 18.16 19.14 6.04
CA SER A 422 18.14 18.53 7.37
C SER A 422 18.52 17.04 7.35
N ASP A 423 18.09 16.31 6.33
CA ASP A 423 18.44 14.89 6.16
C ASP A 423 19.93 14.73 5.85
N GLN A 424 20.49 15.61 5.02
CA GLN A 424 21.92 15.65 4.76
C GLN A 424 22.72 15.91 6.04
N ALA A 425 22.34 16.91 6.84
CA ALA A 425 22.99 17.18 8.12
C ALA A 425 22.88 15.99 9.11
N ALA A 426 21.75 15.28 9.13
CA ALA A 426 21.59 14.08 9.94
C ALA A 426 22.49 12.92 9.46
N SER A 427 22.63 12.75 8.15
CA SER A 427 23.52 11.73 7.56
C SER A 427 25.00 12.04 7.82
N GLU A 428 25.42 13.29 7.72
CA GLU A 428 26.78 13.74 8.05
C GLU A 428 27.09 13.51 9.54
N GLY A 429 26.11 13.78 10.42
CA GLY A 429 26.22 13.45 11.84
C GLY A 429 26.38 11.95 12.13
N GLN A 430 25.69 11.07 11.38
CA GLN A 430 25.88 9.62 11.49
C GLN A 430 27.26 9.17 11.01
N VAL A 431 27.76 9.75 9.92
CA VAL A 431 29.11 9.46 9.41
C VAL A 431 30.18 9.87 10.42
N GLN A 432 30.03 11.04 11.06
CA GLN A 432 30.93 11.49 12.13
C GLN A 432 30.94 10.51 13.32
N LEU A 433 29.77 10.07 13.79
CA LEU A 433 29.67 9.07 14.87
C LEU A 433 30.30 7.72 14.50
N LEU A 434 30.21 7.30 13.24
CA LEU A 434 30.87 6.09 12.75
C LEU A 434 32.40 6.25 12.71
N HIS A 435 32.88 7.42 12.33
CA HIS A 435 34.31 7.74 12.33
C HIS A 435 34.89 7.78 13.76
N GLU A 436 34.16 8.33 14.72
CA GLU A 436 34.54 8.28 16.13
C GLU A 436 34.57 6.85 16.67
N ARG A 437 33.64 5.99 16.24
CA ARG A 437 33.63 4.57 16.60
C ARG A 437 34.80 3.80 15.98
N SER A 438 35.17 4.08 14.73
CA SER A 438 36.36 3.48 14.11
C SER A 438 37.64 3.91 14.83
N GLY A 439 37.76 5.19 15.19
CA GLY A 439 38.90 5.68 16.00
C GLY A 439 39.02 4.96 17.34
N LYS A 440 37.92 4.79 18.08
CA LYS A 440 37.90 4.03 19.35
C LYS A 440 38.29 2.56 19.18
N LEU A 441 37.91 1.95 18.05
CA LEU A 441 38.30 0.56 17.75
C LEU A 441 39.78 0.45 17.39
N GLU A 442 40.33 1.41 16.65
CA GLU A 442 41.77 1.50 16.37
C GLU A 442 42.58 1.69 17.65
N GLU A 443 42.16 2.59 18.54
CA GLU A 443 42.76 2.78 19.86
C GLU A 443 42.77 1.46 20.66
N ALA A 444 41.63 0.77 20.78
CA ALA A 444 41.55 -0.52 21.46
C ALA A 444 42.42 -1.62 20.82
N LEU A 445 42.60 -1.59 19.49
CA LEU A 445 43.49 -2.49 18.76
C LEU A 445 44.96 -2.19 19.06
N THR A 446 45.34 -0.91 19.09
CA THR A 446 46.71 -0.49 19.43
C THR A 446 47.06 -0.81 20.89
N GLU A 447 46.12 -0.67 21.82
CA GLU A 447 46.28 -1.09 23.22
C GLU A 447 46.49 -2.59 23.33
N ARG A 448 45.70 -3.40 22.61
CA ARG A 448 45.89 -4.86 22.55
C ARG A 448 47.22 -5.26 21.91
N GLN A 449 47.67 -4.56 20.87
CA GLN A 449 48.97 -4.79 20.24
C GLN A 449 50.13 -4.44 21.20
N ARG A 450 49.99 -3.39 22.01
CA ARG A 450 50.98 -3.04 23.05
C ARG A 450 51.07 -4.07 24.18
N LEU A 451 49.98 -4.77 24.51
CA LEU A 451 49.95 -5.81 25.55
C LEU A 451 50.46 -7.18 25.07
N LEU A 452 50.53 -7.40 23.75
CA LEU A 452 50.93 -8.68 23.16
C LEU A 452 52.35 -9.14 23.58
N PRO A 453 53.38 -8.28 23.60
CA PRO A 453 54.73 -8.67 24.02
C PRO A 453 54.80 -9.04 25.51
N SER A 454 54.03 -8.38 26.39
CA SER A 454 54.01 -8.72 27.81
C SER A 454 53.30 -10.05 28.06
N MET A 455 52.21 -10.34 27.33
CA MET A 455 51.55 -11.65 27.37
C MET A 455 52.44 -12.78 26.85
N GLN A 456 53.22 -12.53 25.79
CA GLN A 456 54.18 -13.51 25.26
C GLN A 456 55.33 -13.76 26.24
N ALA A 457 55.87 -12.71 26.87
CA ALA A 457 56.89 -12.83 27.91
C ALA A 457 56.37 -13.63 29.11
N LEU A 458 55.14 -13.36 29.57
CA LEU A 458 54.52 -14.06 30.69
C LEU A 458 54.21 -15.54 30.35
N ALA A 459 53.86 -15.84 29.09
CA ALA A 459 53.69 -17.21 28.63
C ALA A 459 55.02 -17.99 28.56
N LEU A 460 56.11 -17.34 28.16
CA LEU A 460 57.46 -17.92 28.17
C LEU A 460 57.97 -18.14 29.60
N GLU A 461 57.74 -17.20 30.51
CA GLU A 461 58.05 -17.36 31.94
C GLU A 461 57.26 -18.51 32.57
N GLN A 462 55.97 -18.65 32.26
CA GLN A 462 55.17 -19.78 32.74
C GLN A 462 55.65 -21.13 32.19
N ARG A 463 56.11 -21.18 30.93
CA ARG A 463 56.72 -22.39 30.36
C ARG A 463 58.04 -22.74 31.05
N ALA A 464 58.92 -21.76 31.25
CA ALA A 464 60.18 -21.94 31.98
C ALA A 464 59.95 -22.37 33.44
N GLN A 465 58.94 -21.81 34.12
CA GLN A 465 58.56 -22.21 35.48
C GLN A 465 58.04 -23.64 35.54
N ARG A 466 57.24 -24.07 34.55
CA ARG A 466 56.78 -25.47 34.45
C ARG A 466 57.95 -26.41 34.21
N GLU A 467 58.85 -26.09 33.28
CA GLU A 467 60.06 -26.89 33.03
C GLU A 467 60.95 -26.99 34.27
N ALA A 468 61.17 -25.89 35.01
CA ALA A 468 61.91 -25.89 36.26
C ALA A 468 61.22 -26.72 37.36
N PHE A 469 59.88 -26.70 37.43
CA PHE A 469 59.11 -27.54 38.32
C PHE A 469 59.31 -29.03 37.99
N TRP A 470 59.18 -29.42 36.71
CA TRP A 470 59.41 -30.79 36.27
C TRP A 470 60.83 -31.28 36.57
N VAL A 471 61.84 -30.44 36.37
CA VAL A 471 63.24 -30.79 36.70
C VAL A 471 63.41 -31.03 38.20
N ARG A 472 62.84 -30.15 39.05
CA ARG A 472 62.88 -30.33 40.51
C ARG A 472 62.15 -31.59 40.96
N GLU A 473 61.01 -31.89 40.37
CA GLU A 473 60.25 -33.11 40.67
C GLU A 473 61.01 -34.37 40.23
N ILE A 474 61.65 -34.35 39.07
CA ILE A 474 62.53 -35.44 38.60
C ILE A 474 63.74 -35.61 39.53
N GLU A 475 64.36 -34.52 39.99
CA GLU A 475 65.47 -34.57 40.96
C GLU A 475 65.01 -35.11 42.32
N GLN A 476 63.83 -34.70 42.80
CA GLN A 476 63.22 -35.25 44.01
C GLN A 476 62.94 -36.74 43.85
N LEU A 477 62.33 -37.18 42.74
CA LEU A 477 62.08 -38.59 42.43
C LEU A 477 63.37 -39.41 42.29
N ARG A 478 64.44 -38.84 41.73
CA ARG A 478 65.77 -39.47 41.71
C ARG A 478 66.36 -39.58 43.11
N SER A 479 66.20 -38.56 43.95
CA SER A 479 66.69 -38.57 45.32
C SER A 479 65.94 -39.59 46.19
N THR A 480 64.62 -39.73 46.02
CA THR A 480 63.81 -40.72 46.72
C THR A 480 64.11 -42.13 46.21
N LEU A 481 64.33 -42.33 44.92
CA LEU A 481 64.76 -43.62 44.37
C LEU A 481 66.15 -44.03 44.88
N LEU A 482 67.12 -43.10 44.94
CA LEU A 482 68.43 -43.34 45.54
C LEU A 482 68.33 -43.62 47.04
N ARG A 483 67.42 -42.96 47.76
CA ARG A 483 67.13 -43.24 49.17
C ARG A 483 66.56 -44.65 49.33
N ILE A 484 65.55 -45.02 48.54
CA ILE A 484 64.96 -46.37 48.55
C ILE A 484 65.99 -47.44 48.18
N GLN A 485 66.88 -47.18 47.22
CA GLN A 485 67.98 -48.11 46.89
C GLN A 485 68.97 -48.27 48.05
N ARG A 486 69.34 -47.19 48.74
CA ARG A 486 70.19 -47.25 49.94
C ARG A 486 69.49 -47.96 51.09
N ASP A 487 68.20 -47.70 51.28
CA ASP A 487 67.39 -48.35 52.31
C ASP A 487 67.21 -49.84 51.99
N HIS A 488 67.04 -50.22 50.72
CA HIS A 488 67.03 -51.60 50.27
C HIS A 488 68.38 -52.29 50.51
N GLN A 489 69.50 -51.62 50.21
CA GLN A 489 70.85 -52.13 50.54
C GLN A 489 71.05 -52.28 52.06
N ARG A 490 70.56 -51.33 52.86
CA ARG A 490 70.55 -51.41 54.33
C ARG A 490 69.64 -52.53 54.83
N LEU A 491 68.54 -52.82 54.15
CA LEU A 491 67.63 -53.93 54.47
C LEU A 491 68.25 -55.29 54.11
N LEU A 492 68.97 -55.38 52.99
CA LEU A 492 69.76 -56.55 52.62
C LEU A 492 70.92 -56.77 53.60
N HIS A 493 71.61 -55.72 54.02
CA HIS A 493 72.63 -55.81 55.07
C HIS A 493 72.01 -56.17 56.42
N GLY A 494 70.86 -55.56 56.74
CA GLY A 494 70.03 -55.81 57.91
C GLY A 494 69.57 -57.26 58.01
N THR A 495 69.11 -57.86 56.91
CA THR A 495 68.70 -59.28 56.85
C THR A 495 69.89 -60.25 56.97
N VAL A 496 71.08 -59.87 56.50
CA VAL A 496 72.32 -60.62 56.74
C VAL A 496 72.75 -60.52 58.21
N THR A 497 72.70 -59.31 58.82
CA THR A 497 72.98 -59.12 60.25
C THR A 497 71.91 -59.74 61.16
N LEU A 498 70.65 -59.81 60.71
CA LEU A 498 69.56 -60.48 61.41
C LEU A 498 69.70 -61.99 61.32
N ARG A 499 70.24 -62.55 60.24
CA ARG A 499 70.60 -63.97 60.18
C ARG A 499 71.77 -64.31 61.10
N SER A 500 72.78 -63.44 61.22
CA SER A 500 73.88 -63.63 62.18
C SER A 500 73.45 -63.37 63.62
N SER A 501 72.52 -62.43 63.85
CA SER A 501 71.98 -62.14 65.17
C SER A 501 70.96 -63.19 65.61
N LEU A 502 70.12 -63.76 64.74
CA LEU A 502 69.27 -64.92 65.07
C LEU A 502 70.11 -66.14 65.47
N HIS A 503 71.29 -66.29 64.87
CA HIS A 503 72.25 -67.32 65.24
C HIS A 503 72.90 -67.03 66.61
N HIS A 504 73.09 -65.75 66.97
CA HIS A 504 73.59 -65.32 68.28
C HIS A 504 72.49 -65.32 69.36
N THR A 505 71.25 -64.96 69.05
CA THR A 505 70.10 -64.93 69.98
C THR A 505 69.60 -66.33 70.31
N ARG A 506 69.85 -67.34 69.48
CA ARG A 506 69.68 -68.75 69.86
C ARG A 506 70.68 -69.19 70.93
N LYS A 507 71.85 -68.54 71.01
CA LYS A 507 72.93 -68.83 71.95
C LYS A 507 72.88 -67.96 73.22
N THR A 508 72.30 -66.76 73.15
CA THR A 508 72.15 -65.84 74.29
C THR A 508 70.79 -65.95 75.00
N VAL A 509 69.93 -66.90 74.62
CA VAL A 509 68.70 -67.27 75.36
C VAL A 509 69.00 -68.28 76.48
N GLU A 510 70.20 -68.85 76.53
CA GLU A 510 70.66 -69.75 77.62
C GLU A 510 71.15 -69.01 78.87
N GLU A 511 71.38 -67.69 78.84
CA GLU A 511 71.91 -66.95 79.99
C GLU A 511 71.11 -65.66 80.21
N LYS A 512 70.26 -65.64 81.23
CA LYS A 512 69.51 -64.47 81.67
C LYS A 512 70.37 -63.56 82.55
N ASP A 513 70.23 -62.24 82.41
CA ASP A 513 69.49 -61.44 83.40
C ASP A 513 69.20 -60.01 82.93
N VAL A 514 68.01 -59.54 83.29
CA VAL A 514 67.34 -58.29 82.85
C VAL A 514 66.98 -57.50 84.10
N SER A 515 67.34 -56.20 84.17
CA SER A 515 66.53 -55.22 84.93
C SER A 515 66.89 -53.72 84.77
N GLN A 516 67.77 -53.30 83.83
CA GLN A 516 67.94 -51.86 83.52
C GLN A 516 67.80 -51.50 82.03
N GLY A 517 67.98 -52.46 81.11
CA GLY A 517 67.84 -52.24 79.67
C GLY A 517 66.40 -52.02 79.18
N LYS A 518 65.40 -52.57 79.89
CA LYS A 518 63.97 -52.44 79.51
C LYS A 518 63.43 -51.01 79.62
N VAL A 519 63.84 -50.26 80.65
CA VAL A 519 63.32 -48.89 80.87
C VAL A 519 63.90 -47.89 79.86
N LEU A 520 65.18 -48.06 79.48
CA LEU A 520 65.80 -47.24 78.43
C LEU A 520 65.36 -47.67 77.02
N SER A 521 64.99 -48.93 76.79
CA SER A 521 64.38 -49.34 75.53
C SER A 521 62.96 -48.81 75.37
N ASP A 522 62.17 -48.75 76.46
CA ASP A 522 60.80 -48.27 76.42
C ASP A 522 60.74 -46.75 76.21
N LEU A 523 61.66 -45.98 76.79
CA LEU A 523 61.80 -44.53 76.51
C LEU A 523 62.26 -44.25 75.07
N ARG A 524 63.20 -45.04 74.54
CA ARG A 524 63.61 -44.93 73.13
C ARG A 524 62.48 -45.33 72.18
N LEU A 525 61.70 -46.35 72.53
CA LEU A 525 60.49 -46.74 71.77
C LEU A 525 59.48 -45.60 71.72
N LEU A 526 59.20 -44.95 72.86
CA LEU A 526 58.32 -43.78 72.95
C LEU A 526 58.85 -42.58 72.16
N GLU A 527 60.15 -42.28 72.19
CA GLU A 527 60.75 -41.22 71.36
C GLU A 527 60.65 -41.55 69.87
N THR A 528 60.84 -42.82 69.49
CA THR A 528 60.63 -43.25 68.09
C THR A 528 59.15 -43.24 67.68
N GLU A 529 58.22 -43.53 68.59
CA GLU A 529 56.78 -43.44 68.34
C GLU A 529 56.30 -41.99 68.23
N VAL A 530 56.79 -41.08 69.06
CA VAL A 530 56.48 -39.65 68.94
C VAL A 530 57.06 -39.07 67.65
N SER A 531 58.29 -39.46 67.28
CA SER A 531 58.89 -39.04 66.01
C SER A 531 58.14 -39.63 64.81
N ARG A 532 57.65 -40.87 64.94
CA ARG A 532 56.79 -41.52 63.93
C ARG A 532 55.44 -40.82 63.80
N LEU A 533 54.79 -40.50 64.92
CA LEU A 533 53.50 -39.79 64.94
C LEU A 533 53.63 -38.34 64.44
N GLN A 534 54.75 -37.66 64.68
CA GLN A 534 55.06 -36.37 64.04
C GLN A 534 55.30 -36.51 62.54
N GLY A 535 55.96 -37.59 62.12
CA GLY A 535 56.06 -37.96 60.70
C GLY A 535 54.68 -38.20 60.08
N GLU A 536 53.81 -38.94 60.76
CA GLU A 536 52.43 -39.21 60.29
C GLU A 536 51.57 -37.93 60.25
N MET A 537 51.72 -37.03 61.23
CA MET A 537 51.03 -35.74 61.24
C MET A 537 51.48 -34.82 60.10
N THR A 538 52.78 -34.81 59.79
CA THR A 538 53.30 -34.03 58.65
C THR A 538 52.86 -34.61 57.32
N THR A 539 52.86 -35.94 57.16
CA THR A 539 52.35 -36.59 55.94
C THR A 539 50.85 -36.36 55.74
N THR A 540 50.05 -36.42 56.80
CA THR A 540 48.60 -36.16 56.71
C THR A 540 48.27 -34.70 56.41
N ALA A 541 49.07 -33.76 56.94
CA ALA A 541 48.96 -32.34 56.59
C ALA A 541 49.36 -32.06 55.13
N GLU A 542 50.39 -32.74 54.61
CA GLU A 542 50.80 -32.68 53.21
C GLU A 542 49.73 -33.28 52.29
N GLU A 543 49.13 -34.41 52.65
CA GLU A 543 48.02 -35.03 51.93
C GLU A 543 46.78 -34.13 51.90
N GLN A 544 46.40 -33.52 53.03
CA GLN A 544 45.29 -32.55 53.08
C GLN A 544 45.56 -31.32 52.21
N ASN A 545 46.79 -30.80 52.21
CA ASN A 545 47.18 -29.70 51.32
C ASN A 545 47.14 -30.11 49.84
N SER A 546 47.53 -31.34 49.52
CA SER A 546 47.45 -31.88 48.15
C SER A 546 45.99 -32.02 47.68
N LEU A 547 45.09 -32.50 48.55
CA LEU A 547 43.66 -32.61 48.25
C LEU A 547 43.00 -31.22 48.10
N LEU A 548 43.38 -30.25 48.93
CA LEU A 548 42.94 -28.86 48.78
C LEU A 548 43.42 -28.24 47.46
N LEU A 549 44.64 -28.54 47.03
CA LEU A 549 45.16 -28.08 45.74
C LEU A 549 44.42 -28.74 44.57
N GLN A 550 44.13 -30.04 44.64
CA GLN A 550 43.32 -30.74 43.66
C GLN A 550 41.88 -30.21 43.61
N HIS A 551 41.28 -29.91 44.77
CA HIS A 551 39.96 -29.27 44.85
C HIS A 551 39.97 -27.89 44.19
N LYS A 552 40.97 -27.05 44.49
CA LYS A 552 41.13 -25.73 43.86
C LYS A 552 41.37 -25.83 42.35
N GLN A 553 42.13 -26.82 41.87
CA GLN A 553 42.25 -27.10 40.44
C GLN A 553 40.90 -27.51 39.84
N GLY A 554 40.15 -28.37 40.52
CA GLY A 554 38.78 -28.73 40.16
C GLY A 554 37.86 -27.51 40.02
N GLU A 555 37.86 -26.61 41.00
CA GLU A 555 37.09 -25.37 40.96
C GLU A 555 37.48 -24.46 39.79
N VAL A 556 38.77 -24.30 39.51
CA VAL A 556 39.24 -23.49 38.37
C VAL A 556 38.83 -24.11 37.04
N THR A 557 38.92 -25.43 36.89
CA THR A 557 38.45 -26.11 35.68
C THR A 557 36.94 -25.97 35.52
N LEU A 558 36.17 -26.12 36.59
CA LEU A 558 34.72 -25.95 36.58
C LEU A 558 34.32 -24.51 36.21
N GLN A 559 34.99 -23.50 36.76
CA GLN A 559 34.78 -22.10 36.39
C GLN A 559 35.14 -21.83 34.93
N SER A 560 36.17 -22.47 34.39
CA SER A 560 36.52 -22.33 32.97
C SER A 560 35.47 -22.97 32.05
N PHE A 561 34.90 -24.12 32.42
CA PHE A 561 33.80 -24.75 31.70
C PHE A 561 32.51 -23.92 31.79
N MET A 562 32.19 -23.36 32.97
CA MET A 562 31.05 -22.47 33.12
C MET A 562 31.18 -21.23 32.23
N ARG A 563 32.36 -20.59 32.19
CA ARG A 563 32.61 -19.44 31.30
C ARG A 563 32.50 -19.81 29.81
N ALA A 564 32.96 -20.99 29.41
CA ALA A 564 32.81 -21.47 28.04
C ALA A 564 31.34 -21.76 27.68
N ALA A 565 30.57 -22.32 28.62
CA ALA A 565 29.14 -22.55 28.46
C ALA A 565 28.35 -21.24 28.39
N ASP A 566 28.69 -20.24 29.21
CA ASP A 566 28.11 -18.90 29.16
C ASP A 566 28.40 -18.20 27.83
N ALA A 567 29.62 -18.35 27.30
CA ALA A 567 29.98 -17.82 25.97
C ALA A 567 29.20 -18.50 24.83
N GLN A 568 29.01 -19.82 24.90
CA GLN A 568 28.14 -20.54 23.94
C GLN A 568 26.68 -20.12 24.06
N ALA A 569 26.16 -19.95 25.28
CA ALA A 569 24.80 -19.46 25.49
C ALA A 569 24.62 -18.03 24.97
N GLY A 570 25.65 -17.17 25.10
CA GLY A 570 25.70 -15.84 24.48
C GLY A 570 25.61 -15.90 22.96
N ALA A 571 26.46 -16.71 22.31
CA ALA A 571 26.46 -16.88 20.86
C ALA A 571 25.13 -17.45 20.33
N LEU A 572 24.49 -18.37 21.05
CA LEU A 572 23.19 -18.91 20.69
C LEU A 572 22.06 -17.87 20.83
N LYS A 573 22.12 -16.98 21.82
CA LYS A 573 21.17 -15.87 21.96
C LYS A 573 21.30 -14.86 20.82
N GLU A 574 22.54 -14.54 20.43
CA GLU A 574 22.82 -13.69 19.27
C GLU A 574 22.34 -14.33 17.98
N ALA A 575 22.62 -15.62 17.75
CA ALA A 575 22.13 -16.36 16.59
C ALA A 575 20.59 -16.45 16.55
N ALA A 576 19.93 -16.65 17.69
CA ALA A 576 18.48 -16.61 17.78
C ALA A 576 17.92 -15.20 17.52
N GLY A 577 18.62 -14.15 17.95
CA GLY A 577 18.29 -12.75 17.62
C GLY A 577 18.41 -12.47 16.12
N VAL A 578 19.46 -12.98 15.47
CA VAL A 578 19.64 -12.86 14.01
C VAL A 578 18.59 -13.68 13.26
N GLU A 579 18.26 -14.90 13.68
CA GLU A 579 17.15 -15.66 13.08
C GLU A 579 15.80 -14.94 13.23
N ALA A 580 15.53 -14.34 14.39
CA ALA A 580 14.30 -13.58 14.60
C ALA A 580 14.24 -12.34 13.70
N TYR A 581 15.36 -11.64 13.52
CA TYR A 581 15.49 -10.52 12.58
C TYR A 581 15.25 -10.97 11.14
N LEU A 582 15.92 -12.04 10.68
CA LEU A 582 15.74 -12.57 9.32
C LEU A 582 14.30 -13.07 9.08
N ARG A 583 13.65 -13.67 10.09
CA ARG A 583 12.22 -14.04 9.98
C ARG A 583 11.32 -12.81 9.86
N ALA A 584 11.61 -11.74 10.58
CA ALA A 584 10.86 -10.49 10.47
C ALA A 584 11.08 -9.82 9.11
N GLU A 585 12.32 -9.82 8.60
CA GLU A 585 12.66 -9.28 7.28
C GLU A 585 11.94 -10.06 6.15
N VAL A 586 11.96 -11.40 6.21
CA VAL A 586 11.19 -12.24 5.29
C VAL A 586 9.69 -11.96 5.39
N GLN A 587 9.14 -11.78 6.59
CA GLN A 587 7.73 -11.48 6.78
C GLN A 587 7.35 -10.11 6.18
N ILE A 588 8.21 -9.08 6.32
CA ILE A 588 8.00 -7.76 5.72
C ILE A 588 8.00 -7.86 4.18
N GLU A 589 8.92 -8.62 3.59
CA GLU A 589 8.95 -8.84 2.14
C GLU A 589 7.74 -9.65 1.65
N GLU A 590 7.28 -10.65 2.41
CA GLU A 590 6.03 -11.37 2.09
C GLU A 590 4.80 -10.44 2.13
N GLU A 591 4.71 -9.56 3.13
CA GLU A 591 3.64 -8.57 3.25
C GLU A 591 3.71 -7.54 2.10
N ARG A 592 4.91 -7.14 1.69
CA ARG A 592 5.13 -6.26 0.53
C ARG A 592 4.66 -6.91 -0.77
N ILE A 593 5.06 -8.15 -1.05
CA ILE A 593 4.62 -8.90 -2.24
C ILE A 593 3.09 -9.05 -2.26
N GLN A 594 2.47 -9.29 -1.09
CA GLN A 594 1.01 -9.36 -1.00
C GLN A 594 0.34 -8.01 -1.27
N ALA A 595 0.92 -6.90 -0.80
CA ALA A 595 0.42 -5.55 -1.09
C ALA A 595 0.55 -5.23 -2.59
N ASP A 596 1.68 -5.56 -3.22
CA ASP A 596 1.90 -5.37 -4.65
C ASP A 596 0.91 -6.20 -5.49
N MET A 597 0.64 -7.46 -5.11
CA MET A 597 -0.38 -8.28 -5.74
C MET A 597 -1.79 -7.69 -5.59
N GLN A 598 -2.12 -7.14 -4.43
CA GLN A 598 -3.39 -6.45 -4.21
C GLN A 598 -3.50 -5.17 -5.03
N GLY A 599 -2.43 -4.39 -5.14
CA GLY A 599 -2.34 -3.21 -6.02
C GLY A 599 -2.59 -3.58 -7.47
N ALA A 600 -1.87 -4.57 -7.99
CA ALA A 600 -2.05 -5.06 -9.36
C ALA A 600 -3.47 -5.59 -9.63
N LEU A 601 -4.12 -6.25 -8.66
CA LEU A 601 -5.51 -6.69 -8.77
C LEU A 601 -6.49 -5.51 -8.84
N VAL A 602 -6.26 -4.45 -8.05
CA VAL A 602 -7.08 -3.23 -8.10
C VAL A 602 -6.90 -2.53 -9.45
N GLU A 603 -5.67 -2.38 -9.93
CA GLU A 603 -5.40 -1.82 -11.27
C GLU A 603 -6.08 -2.63 -12.37
N LEU A 604 -6.03 -3.97 -12.29
CA LEU A 604 -6.70 -4.83 -13.25
C LEU A 604 -8.23 -4.65 -13.21
N HIS A 605 -8.83 -4.56 -12.02
CA HIS A 605 -10.26 -4.26 -11.89
C HIS A 605 -10.64 -2.86 -12.40
N LEU A 606 -9.78 -1.85 -12.20
CA LEU A 606 -9.99 -0.51 -12.75
C LEU A 606 -9.94 -0.56 -14.29
N ASN A 607 -8.95 -1.25 -14.86
CA ASN A 607 -8.85 -1.46 -16.30
C ASN A 607 -10.05 -2.23 -16.87
N GLU A 608 -10.53 -3.26 -16.18
CA GLU A 608 -11.75 -3.98 -16.56
C GLU A 608 -12.99 -3.07 -16.53
N ASN A 609 -13.10 -2.19 -15.54
CA ASN A 609 -14.17 -1.20 -15.45
C ASN A 609 -14.09 -0.16 -16.57
N GLU A 610 -12.90 0.37 -16.87
CA GLU A 610 -12.71 1.31 -17.99
C GLU A 610 -13.10 0.66 -19.33
N VAL A 611 -12.67 -0.58 -19.56
CA VAL A 611 -13.07 -1.35 -20.75
C VAL A 611 -14.58 -1.57 -20.77
N HIS A 612 -15.20 -1.83 -19.62
CA HIS A 612 -16.65 -1.98 -19.51
C HIS A 612 -17.39 -0.68 -19.87
N GLU A 613 -16.98 0.45 -19.30
CA GLU A 613 -17.53 1.79 -19.59
C GLU A 613 -17.39 2.14 -21.08
N LEU A 614 -16.21 1.96 -21.67
CA LEU A 614 -15.99 2.16 -23.10
C LEU A 614 -16.89 1.25 -23.95
N SER A 615 -17.11 0.00 -23.54
CA SER A 615 -18.02 -0.92 -24.23
C SER A 615 -19.48 -0.48 -24.15
N GLU A 616 -19.90 0.10 -23.02
CA GLU A 616 -21.23 0.68 -22.85
C GLU A 616 -21.41 1.93 -23.70
N GLU A 617 -20.44 2.84 -23.71
CA GLU A 617 -20.44 4.04 -24.54
C GLU A 617 -20.53 3.68 -26.01
N LEU A 618 -19.74 2.71 -26.46
CA LEU A 618 -19.78 2.21 -27.83
C LEU A 618 -21.16 1.62 -28.17
N ARG A 619 -21.79 0.87 -27.24
CA ARG A 619 -23.18 0.41 -27.40
C ARG A 619 -24.17 1.59 -27.48
N ARG A 620 -24.02 2.62 -26.65
CA ARG A 620 -24.87 3.83 -26.69
C ARG A 620 -24.71 4.56 -28.03
N HIS A 621 -23.49 4.70 -28.54
CA HIS A 621 -23.21 5.30 -29.85
C HIS A 621 -23.80 4.48 -31.00
N ARG A 622 -23.67 3.15 -30.97
CA ARG A 622 -24.30 2.27 -31.97
C ARG A 622 -25.83 2.42 -31.98
N LYS A 623 -26.47 2.48 -30.81
CA LYS A 623 -27.93 2.73 -30.69
C LYS A 623 -28.32 4.12 -31.22
N LYS A 624 -27.55 5.17 -30.91
CA LYS A 624 -27.79 6.52 -31.46
C LYS A 624 -27.68 6.54 -32.98
N LEU A 625 -26.66 5.88 -33.53
CA LEU A 625 -26.44 5.80 -34.97
C LEU A 625 -27.53 5.01 -35.68
N SER A 626 -28.00 3.89 -35.11
CA SER A 626 -29.13 3.15 -35.68
C SER A 626 -30.42 3.97 -35.66
N LEU A 627 -30.68 4.73 -34.59
CA LEU A 627 -31.83 5.63 -34.52
C LEU A 627 -31.75 6.76 -35.55
N LEU A 628 -30.57 7.33 -35.78
CA LEU A 628 -30.36 8.35 -36.82
C LEU A 628 -30.57 7.78 -38.22
N ARG A 629 -30.10 6.55 -38.49
CA ARG A 629 -30.35 5.84 -39.75
C ARG A 629 -31.85 5.64 -39.98
N LEU A 630 -32.56 5.12 -38.97
CA LEU A 630 -34.03 4.94 -39.05
C LEU A 630 -34.75 6.27 -39.30
N ARG A 631 -34.41 7.34 -38.57
CA ARG A 631 -35.02 8.67 -38.80
C ARG A 631 -34.73 9.20 -40.20
N TYR A 632 -33.52 9.01 -40.69
CA TYR A 632 -33.15 9.41 -42.04
C TYR A 632 -33.96 8.63 -43.08
N GLU A 633 -34.06 7.30 -42.94
CA GLU A 633 -34.88 6.44 -43.79
C GLU A 633 -36.36 6.83 -43.76
N GLU A 634 -36.92 7.14 -42.59
CA GLU A 634 -38.30 7.61 -42.42
C GLU A 634 -38.54 8.94 -43.15
N VAL A 635 -37.63 9.92 -43.00
CA VAL A 635 -37.72 11.22 -43.67
C VAL A 635 -37.62 11.03 -45.19
N MET A 636 -36.67 10.22 -45.66
CA MET A 636 -36.52 9.90 -47.07
C MET A 636 -37.76 9.21 -47.64
N ALA A 637 -38.32 8.23 -46.95
CA ALA A 637 -39.55 7.55 -47.34
C ALA A 637 -40.77 8.50 -47.33
N SER A 638 -40.80 9.48 -46.40
CA SER A 638 -41.86 10.49 -46.38
C SER A 638 -41.77 11.46 -47.57
N MET A 639 -40.56 11.91 -47.94
CA MET A 639 -40.33 12.78 -49.10
C MET A 639 -40.60 12.05 -50.41
N ALA A 640 -40.18 10.79 -50.53
CA ALA A 640 -40.50 9.94 -51.69
C ALA A 640 -42.01 9.75 -51.85
N ARG A 641 -42.75 9.46 -50.76
CA ARG A 641 -44.22 9.37 -50.78
C ARG A 641 -44.88 10.70 -51.16
N ALA A 642 -44.34 11.83 -50.71
CA ALA A 642 -44.83 13.15 -51.11
C ALA A 642 -44.60 13.43 -52.60
N ALA A 643 -43.47 12.99 -53.14
CA ALA A 643 -43.16 13.10 -54.57
C ALA A 643 -44.11 12.25 -55.43
N GLN A 644 -44.59 11.11 -54.92
CA GLN A 644 -45.48 10.17 -55.62
C GLN A 644 -46.97 10.55 -55.63
N LYS A 645 -47.43 11.55 -54.85
CA LYS A 645 -48.85 11.96 -54.89
C LYS A 645 -49.21 12.45 -56.30
N PRO A 646 -50.32 12.07 -56.93
CA PRO A 646 -50.71 12.69 -58.20
C PRO A 646 -51.00 14.19 -58.01
N LEU A 647 -50.68 15.04 -58.99
CA LEU A 647 -51.24 16.40 -59.03
C LEU A 647 -52.74 16.27 -59.34
N ASN A 648 -53.58 17.08 -58.71
CA ASN A 648 -55.02 17.10 -59.01
C ASN A 648 -55.23 17.52 -60.47
N GLU A 649 -55.45 16.53 -61.34
CA GLU A 649 -55.75 16.72 -62.75
C GLU A 649 -57.20 17.17 -62.92
N GLU A 650 -57.39 18.48 -62.99
CA GLU A 650 -58.45 19.03 -63.83
C GLU A 650 -57.77 19.90 -64.90
N GLN A 651 -57.83 19.40 -66.15
CA GLN A 651 -57.54 20.06 -67.43
C GLN A 651 -56.10 20.02 -67.99
N GLY A 652 -55.82 19.01 -68.82
CA GLY A 652 -55.52 19.22 -70.25
C GLY A 652 -54.28 20.01 -70.68
N GLY A 653 -53.15 19.91 -69.98
CA GLY A 653 -51.85 20.48 -70.41
C GLY A 653 -50.89 19.44 -70.99
N THR A 654 -50.32 19.71 -72.17
CA THR A 654 -49.55 18.79 -73.03
C THR A 654 -48.14 18.37 -72.57
N THR A 655 -47.78 18.52 -71.29
CA THR A 655 -46.48 18.01 -70.78
C THR A 655 -46.63 17.48 -69.36
N PRO A 656 -46.79 16.16 -69.15
CA PRO A 656 -46.71 15.59 -67.81
C PRO A 656 -45.26 15.65 -67.32
N ILE A 657 -45.05 16.11 -66.08
CA ILE A 657 -43.78 15.92 -65.39
C ILE A 657 -43.58 14.40 -65.23
N PRO A 658 -42.42 13.83 -65.61
CA PRO A 658 -42.17 12.40 -65.47
C PRO A 658 -42.34 11.98 -64.00
N LEU A 659 -43.25 11.05 -63.71
CA LEU A 659 -43.35 10.44 -62.38
C LEU A 659 -42.00 9.79 -62.04
N LEU A 660 -41.47 10.06 -60.85
CA LEU A 660 -40.29 9.36 -60.33
C LEU A 660 -40.60 7.85 -60.32
N ASN A 661 -39.93 7.09 -61.18
CA ASN A 661 -40.14 5.65 -61.33
C ASN A 661 -40.07 4.96 -59.96
N SER A 662 -41.10 4.19 -59.63
CA SER A 662 -41.29 3.50 -58.35
C SER A 662 -40.33 2.34 -58.08
N GLU A 663 -39.41 2.03 -59.00
CA GLU A 663 -38.59 0.81 -58.96
C GLU A 663 -37.14 1.01 -58.48
N SER A 664 -36.69 2.24 -58.24
CA SER A 664 -35.33 2.48 -57.73
C SER A 664 -35.35 2.79 -56.24
N GLU A 665 -35.06 1.79 -55.41
CA GLU A 665 -34.75 1.91 -53.97
C GLU A 665 -33.49 2.77 -53.67
N THR A 666 -32.94 3.46 -54.67
CA THR A 666 -31.64 4.14 -54.63
C THR A 666 -31.67 5.54 -55.27
N CYS A 667 -32.81 6.24 -55.27
CA CYS A 667 -32.79 7.66 -55.63
C CYS A 667 -32.03 8.46 -54.57
N SER A 668 -31.00 9.22 -55.00
CA SER A 668 -30.25 10.08 -54.10
C SER A 668 -31.16 11.18 -53.51
N PRO A 669 -30.93 11.63 -52.27
CA PRO A 669 -31.77 12.61 -51.60
C PRO A 669 -31.86 13.94 -52.36
N GLU A 670 -30.80 14.30 -53.07
CA GLU A 670 -30.74 15.47 -53.94
C GLU A 670 -31.72 15.35 -55.12
N VAL A 671 -31.88 14.15 -55.68
CA VAL A 671 -32.80 13.89 -56.79
C VAL A 671 -34.27 13.97 -56.33
N VAL A 672 -34.59 13.39 -55.17
CA VAL A 672 -35.95 13.47 -54.59
C VAL A 672 -36.29 14.93 -54.24
N HIS A 673 -35.35 15.66 -53.67
CA HIS A 673 -35.54 17.06 -53.30
C HIS A 673 -35.68 17.97 -54.54
N ALA A 674 -34.82 17.80 -55.55
CA ALA A 674 -34.91 18.54 -56.81
C ALA A 674 -36.25 18.28 -57.52
N HIS A 675 -36.74 17.04 -57.51
CA HIS A 675 -38.03 16.70 -58.09
C HIS A 675 -39.20 17.37 -57.35
N LEU A 676 -39.18 17.40 -56.02
CA LEU A 676 -40.20 18.10 -55.23
C LEU A 676 -40.20 19.62 -55.49
N LEU A 677 -39.02 20.23 -55.67
CA LEU A 677 -38.91 21.65 -56.02
C LEU A 677 -39.47 21.93 -57.41
N LEU A 678 -39.12 21.12 -58.41
CA LEU A 678 -39.65 21.23 -59.77
C LEU A 678 -41.17 21.07 -59.78
N ARG A 679 -41.69 20.10 -59.04
CA ARG A 679 -43.12 19.91 -58.87
C ARG A 679 -43.81 21.14 -58.26
N ARG A 680 -43.27 21.69 -57.15
CA ARG A 680 -43.81 22.91 -56.55
C ARG A 680 -43.74 24.11 -57.49
N SER A 681 -42.68 24.21 -58.28
CA SER A 681 -42.55 25.29 -59.27
C SER A 681 -43.62 25.18 -60.35
N TYR A 682 -43.93 23.95 -60.79
CA TYR A 682 -44.99 23.69 -61.75
C TYR A 682 -46.39 23.90 -61.16
N GLU A 683 -46.66 23.47 -59.93
CA GLU A 683 -47.91 23.77 -59.22
C GLU A 683 -48.14 25.28 -59.09
N ARG A 684 -47.07 26.03 -58.79
CA ARG A 684 -47.12 27.50 -58.73
C ARG A 684 -47.42 28.10 -60.10
N GLU A 685 -46.85 27.57 -61.17
CA GLU A 685 -47.10 28.03 -62.54
C GLU A 685 -48.51 27.70 -63.01
N GLN A 686 -49.04 26.50 -62.70
CA GLN A 686 -50.43 26.14 -62.96
C GLN A 686 -51.42 27.04 -62.22
N LEU A 687 -51.15 27.35 -60.95
CA LEU A 687 -51.97 28.30 -60.19
C LEU A 687 -51.94 29.70 -60.79
N MET A 688 -50.79 30.15 -61.29
CA MET A 688 -50.67 31.42 -62.00
C MET A 688 -51.48 31.40 -63.30
N GLN A 689 -51.38 30.33 -64.11
CA GLN A 689 -52.15 30.19 -65.35
C GLN A 689 -53.66 30.14 -65.10
N ARG A 690 -54.10 29.44 -64.04
CA ARG A 690 -55.49 29.45 -63.61
C ARG A 690 -55.93 30.83 -63.14
N GLY A 691 -55.07 31.56 -62.43
CA GLY A 691 -55.26 32.97 -62.10
C GLY A 691 -55.49 33.81 -63.35
N ASN A 692 -54.59 33.71 -64.33
CA ASN A 692 -54.70 34.43 -65.61
C ASN A 692 -55.99 34.08 -66.38
N TYR A 693 -56.40 32.81 -66.36
CA TYR A 693 -57.66 32.38 -66.96
C TYR A 693 -58.86 33.01 -66.27
N LEU A 694 -58.88 32.99 -64.93
CA LEU A 694 -59.94 33.62 -64.14
C LEU A 694 -59.97 35.14 -64.36
N ASP A 695 -58.81 35.80 -64.45
CA ASP A 695 -58.72 37.23 -64.77
C ASP A 695 -59.29 37.53 -66.16
N LEU A 696 -59.00 36.71 -67.16
CA LEU A 696 -59.59 36.83 -68.50
C LEU A 696 -61.12 36.66 -68.46
N HIS A 697 -61.59 35.71 -67.63
CA HIS A 697 -63.00 35.46 -67.42
C HIS A 697 -63.69 36.61 -66.69
N LEU A 698 -63.00 37.26 -65.74
CA LEU A 698 -63.46 38.47 -65.07
C LEU A 698 -63.57 39.63 -66.07
N VAL A 699 -62.60 39.81 -66.96
CA VAL A 699 -62.68 40.81 -68.05
C VAL A 699 -63.86 40.51 -68.99
N ALA A 700 -64.13 39.24 -69.29
CA ALA A 700 -65.28 38.84 -70.07
C ALA A 700 -66.60 39.15 -69.34
N LEU A 701 -66.69 38.84 -68.04
CA LEU A 701 -67.82 39.21 -67.18
C LEU A 701 -68.00 40.73 -67.06
N ASP A 702 -66.91 41.50 -67.02
CA ASP A 702 -66.97 42.96 -67.03
C ASP A 702 -67.55 43.50 -68.35
N ARG A 703 -67.18 42.88 -69.49
CA ARG A 703 -67.80 43.19 -70.78
C ARG A 703 -69.28 42.82 -70.78
N GLU A 704 -69.64 41.63 -70.32
CA GLU A 704 -71.04 41.20 -70.18
C GLU A 704 -71.82 42.16 -69.29
N THR A 705 -71.31 42.54 -68.10
CA THR A 705 -71.98 43.49 -67.22
C THR A 705 -72.05 44.90 -67.82
N SER A 706 -71.07 45.33 -68.60
CA SER A 706 -71.12 46.60 -69.34
C SER A 706 -72.18 46.57 -70.46
N THR A 707 -72.29 45.44 -71.18
CA THR A 707 -73.34 45.24 -72.18
C THR A 707 -74.73 45.15 -71.54
N LEU A 708 -74.86 44.46 -70.40
CA LEU A 708 -76.08 44.41 -69.60
C LEU A 708 -76.45 45.80 -69.10
N ARG A 709 -75.49 46.60 -68.63
CA ARG A 709 -75.71 48.01 -68.24
C ARG A 709 -76.16 48.85 -69.43
N HIS A 710 -75.54 48.73 -70.60
CA HIS A 710 -75.99 49.43 -71.82
C HIS A 710 -77.38 48.97 -72.29
N MET A 711 -77.70 47.69 -72.23
CA MET A 711 -79.05 47.20 -72.50
C MET A 711 -80.06 47.73 -71.48
N LEU A 712 -79.68 47.83 -70.20
CA LEU A 712 -80.55 48.34 -69.13
C LEU A 712 -80.76 49.86 -69.28
N ASP A 713 -79.74 50.62 -69.65
CA ASP A 713 -79.85 52.04 -69.97
C ASP A 713 -80.66 52.27 -71.27
N GLY A 714 -80.53 51.38 -72.26
CA GLY A 714 -81.39 51.32 -73.45
C GLY A 714 -82.84 50.99 -73.12
N LEU A 715 -83.09 50.04 -72.22
CA LEU A 715 -84.41 49.69 -71.73
C LEU A 715 -85.01 50.82 -70.87
N ARG A 716 -84.20 51.54 -70.09
CA ARG A 716 -84.64 52.72 -69.33
C ARG A 716 -84.96 53.91 -70.23
N SER A 717 -84.21 54.13 -71.31
CA SER A 717 -84.49 55.17 -72.31
C SER A 717 -85.65 54.80 -73.26
N SER A 718 -85.97 53.51 -73.41
CA SER A 718 -87.16 53.01 -74.12
C SER A 718 -88.45 52.97 -73.25
N ARG A 719 -88.37 53.27 -71.95
CA ARG A 719 -89.49 53.11 -71.00
C ARG A 719 -89.94 54.42 -70.35
N CYS A 720 -89.81 55.52 -71.09
CA CYS A 720 -90.62 56.72 -70.85
C CYS A 720 -91.87 56.65 -71.73
N VAL A 721 -92.92 55.99 -71.21
CA VAL A 721 -94.36 56.27 -71.40
C VAL A 721 -95.15 55.04 -70.90
N THR A 722 -96.07 55.32 -69.97
CA THR A 722 -97.20 54.51 -69.47
C THR A 722 -97.01 53.39 -68.42
N ALA A 723 -97.74 53.63 -67.32
CA ALA A 723 -98.51 52.74 -66.44
C ALA A 723 -97.72 51.78 -65.54
N GLU A 724 -97.65 52.02 -64.23
CA GLU A 724 -98.75 51.87 -63.24
C GLU A 724 -99.34 50.45 -63.23
N HIS A 725 -98.81 49.59 -62.36
CA HIS A 725 -99.57 49.07 -61.23
C HIS A 725 -98.74 48.12 -60.35
N SER A 726 -98.96 48.29 -59.04
CA SER A 726 -98.93 47.27 -57.98
C SER A 726 -97.60 46.58 -57.63
N ASN A 727 -97.31 46.20 -56.39
CA ASN A 727 -97.62 46.69 -55.05
C ASN A 727 -96.92 45.66 -54.12
N VAL A 728 -96.38 46.16 -53.01
CA VAL A 728 -96.44 45.52 -51.68
C VAL A 728 -95.31 44.55 -51.25
N VAL A 729 -94.87 44.83 -50.01
CA VAL A 729 -94.04 44.12 -49.02
C VAL A 729 -92.62 44.70 -48.92
N ASP A 730 -92.39 45.82 -48.24
CA ASP A 730 -92.38 46.06 -46.78
C ASP A 730 -91.52 45.09 -45.95
N GLY A 731 -90.52 45.64 -45.24
CA GLY A 731 -90.06 45.07 -43.97
C GLY A 731 -88.58 44.75 -43.81
N LEU A 732 -87.78 45.79 -43.51
CA LEU A 732 -86.87 45.84 -42.35
C LEU A 732 -85.81 44.73 -42.15
N THR A 733 -84.54 45.09 -42.39
CA THR A 733 -83.42 45.07 -41.41
C THR A 733 -82.21 45.76 -42.06
N SER A 734 -82.08 47.08 -41.92
CA SER A 734 -81.29 47.79 -40.90
C SER A 734 -79.77 47.53 -40.92
N THR A 735 -79.07 48.46 -41.56
CA THR A 735 -77.85 49.17 -41.08
C THR A 735 -76.59 48.34 -40.79
N VAL A 736 -75.53 48.44 -41.59
CA VAL A 736 -74.53 49.54 -41.60
C VAL A 736 -73.77 49.69 -40.27
N LYS A 737 -72.47 49.37 -40.29
CA LYS A 737 -71.32 50.18 -39.83
C LYS A 737 -70.05 49.63 -40.51
N LYS A 738 -69.52 50.34 -41.52
CA LYS A 738 -68.30 51.20 -41.48
C LYS A 738 -67.02 50.40 -41.18
N ALA A 739 -66.12 50.27 -42.17
CA ALA A 739 -64.91 51.11 -42.34
C ALA A 739 -63.98 50.97 -41.14
N GLY A 740 -62.78 50.41 -41.22
CA GLY A 740 -61.68 50.70 -42.14
C GLY A 740 -60.43 50.97 -41.28
N THR A 741 -59.26 50.66 -41.84
CA THR A 741 -57.88 51.06 -41.43
C THR A 741 -57.17 50.37 -40.24
N SER A 742 -56.09 49.65 -40.64
CA SER A 742 -54.73 49.57 -40.08
C SER A 742 -54.48 49.09 -38.66
N SER A 743 -53.81 47.94 -38.53
CA SER A 743 -52.45 47.88 -37.96
C SER A 743 -51.86 46.48 -38.20
N ILE A 744 -50.64 46.45 -38.73
CA ILE A 744 -49.76 45.28 -38.83
C ILE A 744 -49.15 45.06 -37.45
N GLU A 745 -49.15 43.83 -36.94
CA GLU A 745 -47.99 43.18 -36.29
C GLU A 745 -48.34 41.76 -35.80
N ASP A 746 -47.54 40.84 -36.34
CA ASP A 746 -46.86 39.74 -35.65
C ASP A 746 -47.58 38.48 -35.14
N CYS A 747 -46.84 37.40 -35.39
CA CYS A 747 -47.07 36.00 -35.14
C CYS A 747 -47.46 35.71 -33.68
N ASN A 748 -48.47 34.85 -33.49
CA ASN A 748 -48.29 33.76 -32.54
C ASN A 748 -49.18 32.55 -32.81
N VAL A 749 -48.54 31.40 -32.68
CA VAL A 749 -49.05 30.04 -32.86
C VAL A 749 -50.07 29.73 -31.76
N GLN A 750 -51.27 29.29 -32.11
CA GLN A 750 -52.07 28.35 -31.30
C GLN A 750 -53.12 27.64 -32.17
N PRO A 751 -53.21 26.30 -32.12
CA PRO A 751 -54.26 25.54 -32.80
C PRO A 751 -55.56 25.58 -31.99
N GLY A 752 -56.68 25.56 -32.72
CA GLY A 752 -58.02 25.69 -32.18
C GLY A 752 -58.45 24.54 -31.26
N SER A 753 -59.19 24.92 -30.23
CA SER A 753 -60.04 24.03 -29.43
C SER A 753 -61.45 24.00 -30.04
N LEU A 754 -61.76 22.94 -30.78
CA LEU A 754 -63.13 22.51 -31.05
C LEU A 754 -63.49 21.42 -30.04
N ALA A 755 -64.35 21.75 -29.08
CA ALA A 755 -64.99 20.78 -28.20
C ALA A 755 -66.25 20.21 -28.89
N PRO A 756 -66.41 18.88 -29.02
CA PRO A 756 -67.70 18.26 -29.20
C PRO A 756 -68.26 17.77 -27.86
N SER A 757 -69.54 18.03 -27.68
CA SER A 757 -70.39 17.52 -26.61
C SER A 757 -70.38 15.99 -26.56
N TYR A 758 -69.96 15.40 -25.44
CA TYR A 758 -70.21 13.99 -25.10
C TYR A 758 -70.73 13.87 -23.67
N SER A 759 -71.70 12.97 -23.47
CA SER A 759 -72.43 12.84 -22.20
C SER A 759 -71.54 12.33 -21.05
N PRO A 760 -71.76 12.81 -19.81
CA PRO A 760 -70.90 12.50 -18.65
C PRO A 760 -70.88 11.02 -18.22
N ALA A 761 -71.81 10.19 -18.72
CA ALA A 761 -71.81 8.75 -18.46
C ALA A 761 -70.80 7.97 -19.32
N LEU A 762 -70.54 8.43 -20.56
CA LEU A 762 -69.56 7.80 -21.46
C LEU A 762 -68.13 8.20 -21.08
N THR A 763 -67.91 9.44 -20.63
CA THR A 763 -66.60 9.87 -20.11
C THR A 763 -66.23 9.13 -18.83
N LYS A 764 -67.18 8.86 -17.93
CA LYS A 764 -66.92 8.03 -16.73
C LYS A 764 -66.56 6.58 -17.10
N LYS A 765 -67.24 5.97 -18.08
CA LYS A 765 -66.89 4.63 -18.56
C LYS A 765 -65.53 4.59 -19.27
N HIS A 766 -65.20 5.60 -20.07
CA HIS A 766 -63.89 5.70 -20.71
C HIS A 766 -62.75 6.00 -19.74
N LEU A 767 -62.99 6.81 -18.70
CA LEU A 767 -62.01 7.07 -17.65
C LEU A 767 -61.83 5.86 -16.74
N MET A 768 -62.90 5.13 -16.41
CA MET A 768 -62.81 3.88 -15.67
C MET A 768 -62.09 2.80 -16.49
N SER A 769 -62.41 2.62 -17.77
CA SER A 769 -61.70 1.65 -18.61
C SER A 769 -60.25 2.05 -18.88
N SER A 770 -59.95 3.35 -18.98
CA SER A 770 -58.58 3.86 -19.07
C SER A 770 -57.83 3.71 -17.75
N ALA A 771 -58.50 3.82 -16.61
CA ALA A 771 -57.91 3.60 -15.28
C ALA A 771 -57.70 2.10 -15.00
N GLU A 772 -58.62 1.24 -15.41
CA GLU A 772 -58.46 -0.22 -15.35
C GLU A 772 -57.35 -0.68 -16.30
N ALA A 773 -57.27 -0.12 -17.51
CA ALA A 773 -56.19 -0.42 -18.44
C ALA A 773 -54.82 0.07 -17.92
N SER A 774 -54.76 1.25 -17.31
CA SER A 774 -53.53 1.73 -16.70
C SER A 774 -53.16 0.93 -15.45
N GLU A 775 -54.11 0.53 -14.61
CA GLU A 775 -53.88 -0.36 -13.47
C GLU A 775 -53.41 -1.74 -13.91
N HIS A 776 -53.94 -2.27 -15.02
CA HIS A 776 -53.43 -3.50 -15.64
C HIS A 776 -52.00 -3.34 -16.17
N CYS A 777 -51.65 -2.19 -16.76
CA CYS A 777 -50.28 -1.89 -17.17
C CYS A 777 -49.34 -1.80 -15.95
N TRP A 778 -49.74 -1.11 -14.88
CA TRP A 778 -48.96 -1.02 -13.64
C TRP A 778 -48.80 -2.37 -12.94
N ARG A 779 -49.85 -3.22 -12.92
CA ARG A 779 -49.75 -4.59 -12.40
C ARG A 779 -48.86 -5.47 -13.27
N ALA A 780 -48.84 -5.28 -14.58
CA ALA A 780 -47.94 -6.00 -15.47
C ALA A 780 -46.47 -5.53 -15.29
N GLU A 781 -46.24 -4.23 -15.13
CA GLU A 781 -44.91 -3.69 -14.81
C GLU A 781 -44.42 -4.14 -13.44
N LEU A 782 -45.29 -4.16 -12.42
CA LEU A 782 -44.95 -4.70 -11.09
C LEU A 782 -44.61 -6.20 -11.17
N ARG A 783 -45.35 -7.00 -11.95
CA ARG A 783 -45.02 -8.41 -12.16
C ARG A 783 -43.68 -8.59 -12.88
N LEU A 784 -43.37 -7.78 -13.88
CA LEU A 784 -42.06 -7.78 -14.53
C LEU A 784 -40.93 -7.38 -13.57
N LEU A 785 -41.18 -6.41 -12.69
CA LEU A 785 -40.23 -6.01 -11.64
C LEU A 785 -40.05 -7.13 -10.59
N ASP A 786 -41.11 -7.82 -10.20
CA ASP A 786 -41.04 -8.97 -9.29
C ASP A 786 -40.31 -10.16 -9.95
N GLU A 787 -40.55 -10.41 -11.24
CA GLU A 787 -39.86 -11.44 -12.03
C GLU A 787 -38.37 -11.13 -12.20
N THR A 788 -38.02 -9.86 -12.43
CA THR A 788 -36.60 -9.44 -12.51
C THR A 788 -35.92 -9.48 -11.14
N LEU A 789 -36.60 -9.11 -10.05
CA LEU A 789 -36.08 -9.27 -8.69
C LEU A 789 -35.90 -10.75 -8.33
N ALA A 790 -36.83 -11.62 -8.72
CA ALA A 790 -36.72 -13.05 -8.53
C ALA A 790 -35.56 -13.65 -9.35
N ALA A 791 -35.37 -13.21 -10.60
CA ALA A 791 -34.24 -13.60 -11.44
C ALA A 791 -32.89 -13.14 -10.85
N MET A 792 -32.82 -11.90 -10.35
CA MET A 792 -31.63 -11.38 -9.65
C MET A 792 -31.37 -12.13 -8.34
N SER A 793 -32.41 -12.54 -7.61
CA SER A 793 -32.26 -13.37 -6.41
C SER A 793 -31.72 -14.76 -6.75
N ARG A 794 -32.25 -15.40 -7.80
CA ARG A 794 -31.73 -16.69 -8.28
C ARG A 794 -30.28 -16.58 -8.74
N GLN A 795 -29.93 -15.53 -9.49
CA GLN A 795 -28.54 -15.29 -9.89
C GLN A 795 -27.62 -15.06 -8.69
N ARG A 796 -28.10 -14.37 -7.64
CA ARG A 796 -27.35 -14.20 -6.39
C ARG A 796 -27.16 -15.53 -5.67
N ASP A 797 -28.19 -16.37 -5.59
CA ASP A 797 -28.08 -17.69 -4.96
C ASP A 797 -27.18 -18.63 -5.77
N ASP A 798 -27.24 -18.60 -7.11
CA ASP A 798 -26.33 -19.33 -8.00
C ASP A 798 -24.87 -18.85 -7.87
N SER A 799 -24.66 -17.56 -7.65
CA SER A 799 -23.32 -17.02 -7.37
C SER A 799 -22.80 -17.50 -6.00
N ARG A 800 -23.70 -17.63 -5.01
CA ARG A 800 -23.34 -18.16 -3.68
C ARG A 800 -23.02 -19.65 -3.75
N THR A 801 -23.81 -20.45 -4.47
CA THR A 801 -23.52 -21.87 -4.65
C THR A 801 -22.20 -22.07 -5.40
N ARG A 802 -21.94 -21.33 -6.48
CA ARG A 802 -20.63 -21.33 -7.16
C ARG A 802 -19.47 -20.92 -6.25
N LEU A 803 -19.64 -19.91 -5.40
CA LEU A 803 -18.62 -19.54 -4.42
C LEU A 803 -18.39 -20.63 -3.38
N HIS A 804 -19.43 -21.34 -2.96
CA HIS A 804 -19.31 -22.48 -2.07
C HIS A 804 -18.62 -23.68 -2.75
N GLU A 805 -18.92 -23.96 -4.03
CA GLU A 805 -18.24 -24.97 -4.85
C GLU A 805 -16.77 -24.61 -5.07
N MET A 806 -16.44 -23.34 -5.34
CA MET A 806 -15.06 -22.85 -5.43
C MET A 806 -14.31 -22.97 -4.10
N ARG A 807 -14.97 -22.69 -2.97
CA ARG A 807 -14.37 -22.88 -1.65
C ARG A 807 -14.16 -24.37 -1.33
N ALA A 808 -15.07 -25.23 -1.75
CA ALA A 808 -14.94 -26.68 -1.61
C ALA A 808 -13.78 -27.22 -2.45
N THR A 809 -13.70 -26.84 -3.73
CA THR A 809 -12.60 -27.23 -4.62
C THR A 809 -11.24 -26.67 -4.17
N LEU A 810 -11.19 -25.44 -3.64
CA LEU A 810 -9.97 -24.92 -3.01
C LEU A 810 -9.57 -25.74 -1.78
N LYS A 811 -10.52 -26.17 -0.95
CA LYS A 811 -10.25 -27.02 0.21
C LYS A 811 -9.75 -28.41 -0.22
N GLU A 812 -10.34 -29.00 -1.25
CA GLU A 812 -9.89 -30.26 -1.84
C GLU A 812 -8.47 -30.13 -2.44
N LEU A 813 -8.16 -29.03 -3.11
CA LEU A 813 -6.82 -28.74 -3.63
C LEU A 813 -5.80 -28.56 -2.50
N GLN A 814 -6.15 -27.86 -1.43
CA GLN A 814 -5.30 -27.73 -0.24
C GLN A 814 -5.06 -29.07 0.45
N ASP A 815 -6.08 -29.92 0.56
CA ASP A 815 -5.94 -31.24 1.14
C ASP A 815 -5.13 -32.19 0.22
N ALA A 816 -5.29 -32.09 -1.10
CA ALA A 816 -4.46 -32.80 -2.08
C ALA A 816 -3.00 -32.33 -2.03
N GLU A 817 -2.76 -31.03 -1.83
CA GLU A 817 -1.41 -30.48 -1.64
C GLU A 817 -0.78 -31.02 -0.35
N ARG A 818 -1.52 -31.03 0.76
CA ARG A 818 -1.07 -31.65 2.03
C ARG A 818 -0.75 -33.14 1.83
N GLN A 819 -1.59 -33.87 1.11
CA GLN A 819 -1.32 -35.27 0.77
C GLN A 819 -0.07 -35.43 -0.10
N LYS A 820 0.15 -34.57 -1.11
CA LYS A 820 1.40 -34.60 -1.89
C LYS A 820 2.62 -34.23 -1.05
N ARG A 821 2.54 -33.25 -0.15
CA ARG A 821 3.61 -32.90 0.79
C ARG A 821 3.96 -34.10 1.69
N THR A 822 2.96 -34.79 2.24
CA THR A 822 3.21 -36.00 3.04
C THR A 822 3.75 -37.17 2.22
N GLN A 823 3.32 -37.35 0.96
CA GLN A 823 3.91 -38.33 0.04
C GLN A 823 5.37 -38.01 -0.30
N VAL A 824 5.69 -36.75 -0.60
CA VAL A 824 7.07 -36.29 -0.84
C VAL A 824 7.92 -36.49 0.40
N GLN A 825 7.38 -36.25 1.60
CA GLN A 825 8.09 -36.50 2.85
C GLN A 825 8.34 -38.00 3.07
N LYS A 826 7.35 -38.86 2.82
CA LYS A 826 7.53 -40.33 2.84
C LYS A 826 8.54 -40.81 1.80
N LEU A 827 8.56 -40.22 0.60
CA LEU A 827 9.56 -40.53 -0.44
C LEU A 827 10.96 -40.05 -0.02
N ARG A 828 11.09 -38.87 0.58
CA ARG A 828 12.35 -38.39 1.16
C ARG A 828 12.85 -39.32 2.25
N GLU A 829 11.97 -39.77 3.14
CA GLU A 829 12.30 -40.77 4.16
C GLU A 829 12.70 -42.12 3.54
N ALA A 830 11.99 -42.58 2.50
CA ALA A 830 12.33 -43.82 1.80
C ALA A 830 13.68 -43.73 1.09
N VAL A 831 14.00 -42.59 0.47
CA VAL A 831 15.31 -42.31 -0.15
C VAL A 831 16.41 -42.20 0.90
N GLN A 832 16.13 -41.61 2.07
CA GLN A 832 17.08 -41.60 3.19
C GLN A 832 17.31 -43.02 3.72
N ARG A 833 16.27 -43.84 3.84
CA ARG A 833 16.39 -45.25 4.23
C ARG A 833 17.16 -46.07 3.19
N SER A 834 16.93 -45.85 1.90
CA SER A 834 17.67 -46.53 0.83
C SER A 834 19.14 -46.10 0.78
N ARG A 835 19.45 -44.82 1.02
CA ARG A 835 20.83 -44.33 1.19
C ARG A 835 21.52 -44.95 2.40
N LYS A 836 20.82 -45.08 3.53
CA LYS A 836 21.34 -45.78 4.73
C LYS A 836 21.56 -47.27 4.49
N LEU A 837 20.68 -47.93 3.71
CA LEU A 837 20.86 -49.35 3.34
C LEU A 837 21.97 -49.53 2.30
N ALA A 838 22.13 -48.61 1.35
CA ALA A 838 23.21 -48.62 0.37
C ALA A 838 24.58 -48.37 1.01
N SER A 839 24.67 -47.48 2.01
CA SER A 839 25.90 -47.29 2.78
C SER A 839 26.24 -48.55 3.59
N VAL A 840 25.25 -49.22 4.20
CA VAL A 840 25.47 -50.50 4.90
C VAL A 840 25.84 -51.64 3.94
N ALA A 841 25.30 -51.69 2.73
CA ALA A 841 25.65 -52.68 1.71
C ALA A 841 27.05 -52.44 1.10
N SER A 842 27.49 -51.18 0.97
CA SER A 842 28.84 -50.83 0.52
C SER A 842 29.92 -51.28 1.52
N VAL A 843 29.61 -51.25 2.82
CA VAL A 843 30.50 -51.72 3.90
C VAL A 843 30.59 -53.26 3.98
N LYS A 844 29.64 -53.99 3.40
CA LYS A 844 29.67 -55.46 3.31
C LYS A 844 30.38 -56.02 2.06
N ARG A 845 30.71 -55.19 1.06
CA ARG A 845 31.49 -55.60 -0.13
C ARG A 845 32.98 -55.28 -0.05
N SER A 846 33.43 -54.61 1.01
CA SER A 846 34.84 -54.31 1.29
C SER A 846 35.43 -55.19 2.40
N LYS A 847 34.90 -56.40 2.58
CA LYS A 847 35.52 -57.47 3.37
C LYS A 847 35.95 -58.59 2.45
#